data_AF-A0A7J6KYF2-F1
#
_entry.id   AF-A0A7J6KYF2-F1
#
_cell.length_a   1.000
_cell.length_b   1.000
_cell.length_c   1.000
_cell.angle_alpha   90.00
_cell.angle_beta   90.00
_cell.angle_gamma   90.00
#
_symmetry.space_group_name_H-M   'P 1'
#
loop_
_entity.id
_entity.type
_entity.pdbx_description
1 polymer ?
#
loop_
_entity_poly.entity_id
_entity_poly.type
_entity_poly.pdbx_seq_one_letter_code
_entity_poly.pdbx_strand_id
1 'polypeptide(L)'
;MSSSSSSSPVQRLYCHNCRRVTASTRSDPWRCNSCLGYFVEKWDSGVDKIETPWSLEAERDEIMDAESTNVQASDSQSAAGEDMAPPDYPAPPIAIAVDIMEPAPRMEPADEAWNAVRRSRAASWWIPPSRDHQAMGRDAFDNSHPFGRGHEVVLGMDAMPFLLGSSMAAAGRPSSGAGGNQQRNGVSPLERALLQQVLMATFNHAGMHSHATSPSILSRFRDVTATQQDEQDECAICQCRYVCGDVLNRIRDAIPASTAALPRLAATSRFFSTHGALADKLKGIVDEAKSTGTYKSERIITSPQGASLYVEGSKQREILNFCANNYLGLSNDPELVAAAKETLGSHGFGLSSVRFICGTQDIHKKLEKTIAKFHGMEDCILFPSCFDANGGIFETLLGPEDAVISDALNHASIIDGIRLCKAQRFRYNHMDMDDLEARLEESKSANIRLIVTDGVFSMDGDVAPLDKIVELAKKYPNTYVMVDECHATGVFGANGRGTPDMFGVKVDIINSTLGKALGGATGGYTAASSDIIEVMRQKARPYLFSNSVAPSVVGASQVAFDRLEKTPELQERLAKNTAYFRKSLNRAGFTILGDDRCPIVPVLLGDARLATQFADALLDRDIYVIGFSYPVVPKGQARIRVQLSAAHTEKQLQKAVAAFISVGKELGVLEPITGDA
;
A
#
# COMPACT_ATOMS: atom_id res chain seq x y z
N MET A 1 51.98 -54.04 4.23
CA MET A 1 51.78 -54.78 2.97
C MET A 1 50.30 -55.15 2.89
N SER A 2 49.60 -55.07 1.77
CA SER A 2 49.99 -54.73 0.39
C SER A 2 48.95 -53.81 -0.30
N SER A 3 49.31 -53.29 -1.46
CA SER A 3 48.68 -52.20 -2.21
C SER A 3 47.47 -52.60 -3.09
N SER A 4 46.54 -51.65 -3.27
CA SER A 4 45.82 -51.31 -4.53
C SER A 4 45.03 -52.41 -5.29
N SER A 5 43.83 -52.14 -5.78
CA SER A 5 43.61 -51.19 -6.89
C SER A 5 42.29 -50.42 -6.82
N SER A 6 42.17 -49.36 -7.61
CA SER A 6 41.08 -48.38 -7.52
C SER A 6 40.27 -48.27 -8.81
N SER A 7 38.95 -48.45 -8.69
CA SER A 7 37.96 -47.80 -9.55
C SER A 7 37.37 -46.63 -8.77
N SER A 8 37.17 -45.48 -9.41
CA SER A 8 36.61 -44.28 -8.78
C SER A 8 35.28 -43.93 -9.47
N PRO A 9 34.19 -43.68 -8.73
CA PRO A 9 32.88 -43.50 -9.34
C PRO A 9 32.83 -42.22 -10.18
N VAL A 10 32.35 -42.36 -11.42
CA VAL A 10 32.11 -41.23 -12.32
C VAL A 10 30.87 -40.48 -11.83
N GLN A 11 31.06 -39.29 -11.26
CA GLN A 11 29.95 -38.46 -10.81
C GLN A 11 29.13 -37.93 -12.00
N ARG A 12 27.81 -38.15 -11.93
CA ARG A 12 26.83 -37.53 -12.82
C ARG A 12 26.31 -36.25 -12.16
N LEU A 13 26.35 -35.16 -12.92
CA LEU A 13 26.01 -33.82 -12.43
C LEU A 13 24.95 -33.18 -13.33
N TYR A 14 23.95 -32.52 -12.74
CA TYR A 14 22.85 -31.88 -13.48
C TYR A 14 23.06 -30.37 -13.59
N CYS A 15 23.18 -29.86 -14.83
CA CYS A 15 23.35 -28.44 -15.09
C CYS A 15 21.98 -27.77 -15.31
N HIS A 16 21.52 -26.96 -14.35
CA HIS A 16 20.26 -26.22 -14.45
C HIS A 16 20.18 -25.30 -15.69
N ASN A 17 21.32 -24.70 -16.08
CA ASN A 17 21.36 -23.70 -17.15
C ASN A 17 21.21 -24.30 -18.56
N CYS A 18 21.41 -25.61 -18.74
CA CYS A 18 21.15 -26.31 -20.02
C CYS A 18 20.23 -27.53 -19.88
N ARG A 19 19.73 -27.80 -18.67
CA ARG A 19 18.84 -28.92 -18.28
C ARG A 19 19.34 -30.31 -18.71
N ARG A 20 20.65 -30.55 -18.70
CA ARG A 20 21.28 -31.83 -19.06
C ARG A 20 22.13 -32.41 -17.93
N VAL A 21 22.13 -33.74 -17.84
CA VAL A 21 23.11 -34.50 -17.04
C VAL A 21 24.40 -34.64 -17.84
N THR A 22 25.54 -34.38 -17.21
CA THR A 22 26.88 -34.59 -17.79
C THR A 22 27.75 -35.46 -16.87
N ALA A 23 28.73 -36.15 -17.45
CA ALA A 23 29.76 -36.86 -16.70
C ALA A 23 31.03 -35.99 -16.61
N SER A 24 31.53 -35.79 -15.39
CA SER A 24 32.77 -35.01 -15.18
C SER A 24 34.02 -35.89 -15.29
N THR A 25 35.05 -35.40 -15.98
CA THR A 25 36.41 -35.97 -15.92
C THR A 25 37.23 -35.26 -14.85
N ARG A 26 38.28 -35.93 -14.37
CA ARG A 26 38.86 -35.74 -13.03
C ARG A 26 39.61 -34.42 -12.75
N SER A 27 39.60 -33.46 -13.67
CA SER A 27 40.45 -32.26 -13.64
C SER A 27 39.77 -30.97 -13.15
N ASP A 28 38.45 -30.82 -13.31
CA ASP A 28 37.72 -29.60 -12.90
C ASP A 28 36.23 -29.92 -12.63
N PRO A 29 35.87 -30.37 -11.40
CA PRO A 29 34.61 -31.06 -11.15
C PRO A 29 33.33 -30.19 -11.20
N TRP A 30 33.45 -28.88 -11.36
CA TRP A 30 32.31 -27.93 -11.24
C TRP A 30 31.93 -27.22 -12.55
N ARG A 31 32.43 -27.68 -13.70
CA ARG A 31 32.39 -26.93 -14.96
C ARG A 31 31.71 -27.70 -16.09
N CYS A 32 30.72 -27.09 -16.74
CA CYS A 32 29.99 -27.72 -17.84
C CYS A 32 30.63 -27.43 -19.20
N ASN A 33 31.20 -28.45 -19.85
CA ASN A 33 31.87 -28.31 -21.16
C ASN A 33 30.98 -27.77 -22.31
N SER A 34 29.65 -27.77 -22.15
CA SER A 34 28.71 -27.25 -23.17
C SER A 34 28.34 -25.77 -22.98
N CYS A 35 28.66 -25.14 -21.85
CA CYS A 35 28.32 -23.73 -21.59
C CYS A 35 29.35 -22.94 -20.75
N LEU A 36 30.46 -23.56 -20.35
CA LEU A 36 31.61 -23.00 -19.61
C LEU A 36 31.32 -22.36 -18.23
N GLY A 37 30.06 -22.31 -17.81
CA GLY A 37 29.63 -21.85 -16.50
C GLY A 37 29.92 -22.83 -15.35
N TYR A 38 29.79 -22.30 -14.14
CA TYR A 38 29.94 -23.00 -12.86
C TYR A 38 28.59 -23.29 -12.20
N PHE A 39 28.61 -24.10 -11.13
CA PHE A 39 27.48 -24.69 -10.38
C PHE A 39 26.79 -25.88 -11.06
N VAL A 40 26.78 -27.01 -10.34
CA VAL A 40 26.19 -28.29 -10.74
C VAL A 40 25.90 -29.10 -9.48
N GLU A 41 24.69 -29.64 -9.32
CA GLU A 41 24.35 -30.51 -8.18
C GLU A 41 24.58 -32.01 -8.48
N LYS A 42 24.79 -32.79 -7.42
CA LYS A 42 25.04 -34.23 -7.46
C LYS A 42 23.73 -34.99 -7.62
N TRP A 43 23.64 -35.81 -8.67
CA TRP A 43 22.44 -36.59 -8.99
C TRP A 43 22.60 -38.06 -8.60
N ASP A 44 22.03 -38.47 -7.47
CA ASP A 44 21.86 -39.89 -7.09
C ASP A 44 20.46 -40.39 -7.46
N SER A 45 20.32 -41.70 -7.67
CA SER A 45 19.13 -42.29 -8.29
C SER A 45 18.64 -43.55 -7.59
N GLY A 46 17.52 -43.47 -6.86
CA GLY A 46 16.76 -44.65 -6.45
C GLY A 46 16.26 -44.65 -5.01
N VAL A 47 14.94 -44.78 -4.89
CA VAL A 47 14.07 -44.98 -3.72
C VAL A 47 14.50 -46.14 -2.79
N ASP A 48 14.12 -46.01 -1.51
CA ASP A 48 13.60 -47.04 -0.57
C ASP A 48 14.42 -47.34 0.72
N LYS A 49 13.77 -47.09 1.87
CA LYS A 49 14.00 -47.63 3.25
C LYS A 49 15.30 -47.25 4.00
N ILE A 50 15.37 -47.29 5.35
CA ILE A 50 14.40 -47.23 6.49
C ILE A 50 15.26 -46.82 7.71
N GLU A 51 14.73 -46.07 8.68
CA GLU A 51 14.92 -46.36 10.12
C GLU A 51 14.08 -45.43 11.01
N THR A 52 13.16 -46.03 11.76
CA THR A 52 12.68 -45.54 13.05
C THR A 52 12.91 -46.65 14.08
N PRO A 53 13.08 -46.31 15.36
CA PRO A 53 12.76 -47.28 16.40
C PRO A 53 11.92 -46.73 17.56
N TRP A 54 10.73 -47.33 17.72
CA TRP A 54 10.06 -47.65 18.99
C TRP A 54 9.56 -46.50 19.90
N SER A 55 8.42 -46.60 20.61
CA SER A 55 7.32 -47.61 20.58
C SER A 55 6.11 -47.16 21.43
N LEU A 56 4.90 -47.66 21.05
CA LEU A 56 3.83 -48.33 21.85
C LEU A 56 3.55 -47.90 23.31
N GLU A 57 2.35 -48.01 23.90
CA GLU A 57 1.02 -48.60 23.57
C GLU A 57 -0.08 -47.53 23.85
N ALA A 58 -1.31 -47.49 23.29
CA ALA A 58 -2.42 -48.45 23.09
C ALA A 58 -3.47 -48.47 24.24
N GLU A 59 -4.69 -48.94 23.92
CA GLU A 59 -5.94 -48.95 24.74
C GLU A 59 -6.65 -47.56 24.92
N ARG A 60 -7.98 -47.38 25.03
CA ARG A 60 -9.23 -47.95 24.41
C ARG A 60 -10.38 -48.02 25.46
N ASP A 61 -11.62 -47.72 25.03
CA ASP A 61 -12.90 -47.74 25.80
C ASP A 61 -12.95 -46.65 26.92
N GLU A 62 -14.06 -46.16 27.50
CA GLU A 62 -15.54 -46.25 27.32
C GLU A 62 -16.10 -44.89 26.77
N ILE A 63 -17.38 -44.60 26.42
CA ILE A 63 -18.76 -45.11 26.67
C ILE A 63 -19.47 -44.46 27.91
N MET A 64 -20.79 -44.22 27.80
CA MET A 64 -21.75 -43.53 28.72
C MET A 64 -21.65 -41.98 28.78
N ASP A 65 -22.68 -41.19 28.44
CA ASP A 65 -24.03 -40.95 29.05
C ASP A 65 -23.97 -39.98 30.27
N ALA A 66 -25.00 -39.19 30.62
CA ALA A 66 -26.15 -38.60 29.91
C ALA A 66 -26.87 -37.62 30.88
N GLU A 67 -27.64 -36.65 30.37
CA GLU A 67 -28.73 -35.96 31.13
C GLU A 67 -28.30 -35.17 32.41
N SER A 68 -29.14 -34.38 33.12
CA SER A 68 -30.35 -33.61 32.78
C SER A 68 -30.59 -32.45 33.78
N THR A 69 -31.44 -31.48 33.39
CA THR A 69 -32.32 -30.61 34.23
C THR A 69 -31.89 -30.11 35.62
N ASN A 70 -31.77 -28.78 35.76
CA ASN A 70 -32.76 -27.90 36.43
C ASN A 70 -32.36 -26.43 36.18
N VAL A 71 -33.22 -25.46 35.83
CA VAL A 71 -34.55 -25.07 36.33
C VAL A 71 -34.51 -24.49 37.74
N GLN A 72 -34.42 -23.15 37.82
CA GLN A 72 -35.44 -22.34 38.51
C GLN A 72 -35.40 -20.90 37.98
N ALA A 73 -36.54 -20.21 38.14
CA ALA A 73 -36.76 -18.83 37.68
C ALA A 73 -37.21 -17.97 38.85
N SER A 74 -37.10 -16.65 38.71
CA SER A 74 -37.71 -15.69 39.63
C SER A 74 -38.08 -14.39 38.90
N ASP A 75 -39.37 -14.19 38.63
CA ASP A 75 -39.90 -12.93 38.11
C ASP A 75 -39.95 -11.83 39.16
N SER A 76 -39.86 -10.58 38.72
CA SER A 76 -40.65 -9.47 39.28
C SER A 76 -40.75 -8.32 38.27
N GLN A 77 -41.83 -7.54 38.32
CA GLN A 77 -42.19 -6.52 37.33
C GLN A 77 -42.50 -5.16 37.99
N SER A 78 -42.57 -4.11 37.17
CA SER A 78 -43.36 -2.86 37.37
C SER A 78 -42.85 -1.83 38.39
N ALA A 79 -43.15 -0.52 38.29
CA ALA A 79 -43.51 0.37 37.17
C ALA A 79 -43.56 1.85 37.64
N ALA A 80 -43.50 2.83 36.71
CA ALA A 80 -43.60 4.30 36.90
C ALA A 80 -42.52 4.94 37.83
N GLY A 81 -42.15 6.22 37.76
CA GLY A 81 -42.46 7.37 36.87
C GLY A 81 -41.37 8.45 37.10
N GLU A 82 -41.48 9.77 36.86
CA GLU A 82 -42.50 10.68 36.29
C GLU A 82 -41.75 11.89 35.65
N ASP A 83 -42.44 12.89 35.06
CA ASP A 83 -41.83 14.04 34.37
C ASP A 83 -41.11 15.08 35.28
N MET A 84 -40.07 15.75 34.76
CA MET A 84 -39.96 17.24 34.80
C MET A 84 -38.74 17.81 34.04
N ALA A 85 -38.90 19.05 33.54
CA ALA A 85 -37.84 19.91 32.98
C ALA A 85 -38.20 21.41 33.25
N PRO A 86 -37.39 22.41 32.86
CA PRO A 86 -36.32 22.97 33.69
C PRO A 86 -36.57 24.45 34.11
N PRO A 87 -35.71 25.04 34.97
CA PRO A 87 -35.70 26.49 35.22
C PRO A 87 -34.84 27.26 34.19
N ASP A 88 -35.11 28.57 34.06
CA ASP A 88 -34.65 29.45 32.96
C ASP A 88 -33.91 30.72 33.50
N TYR A 89 -33.52 31.64 32.59
CA TYR A 89 -32.94 33.00 32.80
C TYR A 89 -31.41 33.14 33.10
N PRO A 90 -30.76 34.29 32.79
CA PRO A 90 -30.66 34.90 31.45
C PRO A 90 -29.27 35.53 31.09
N ALA A 91 -29.07 35.81 29.79
CA ALA A 91 -28.31 36.91 29.12
C ALA A 91 -27.19 37.71 29.86
N PRO A 92 -26.04 38.04 29.21
CA PRO A 92 -26.05 38.85 27.97
C PRO A 92 -24.99 38.52 26.88
N PRO A 93 -25.16 39.03 25.64
CA PRO A 93 -24.19 38.86 24.55
C PRO A 93 -23.07 39.92 24.57
N ILE A 94 -21.86 39.54 24.14
CA ILE A 94 -20.79 40.46 23.73
C ILE A 94 -20.63 40.34 22.22
N ALA A 95 -20.90 41.42 21.49
CA ALA A 95 -20.62 41.51 20.07
C ALA A 95 -19.17 41.94 19.84
N ILE A 96 -18.43 41.18 19.03
CA ILE A 96 -17.16 41.62 18.44
C ILE A 96 -17.37 41.68 16.94
N ALA A 97 -17.34 42.91 16.39
CA ALA A 97 -17.24 43.10 14.96
C ALA A 97 -15.81 42.81 14.50
N VAL A 98 -15.66 42.12 13.38
CA VAL A 98 -14.39 41.96 12.67
C VAL A 98 -14.64 42.38 11.22
N ASP A 99 -13.78 43.26 10.70
CA ASP A 99 -13.99 43.91 9.41
C ASP A 99 -14.00 42.94 8.22
N ILE A 100 -14.86 43.25 7.25
CA ILE A 100 -14.96 42.53 5.99
C ILE A 100 -13.80 42.98 5.10
N MET A 101 -12.75 42.15 4.96
CA MET A 101 -11.78 42.31 3.89
C MET A 101 -12.32 41.78 2.56
N GLU A 102 -12.10 42.53 1.49
CA GLU A 102 -12.60 42.21 0.15
C GLU A 102 -11.94 40.95 -0.44
N PRO A 103 -12.68 40.10 -1.17
CA PRO A 103 -12.11 38.91 -1.80
C PRO A 103 -11.24 39.26 -3.03
N ALA A 104 -10.07 38.64 -3.12
CA ALA A 104 -9.15 38.75 -4.26
C ALA A 104 -9.81 38.29 -5.58
N PRO A 105 -9.39 38.84 -6.75
CA PRO A 105 -10.08 38.64 -8.02
C PRO A 105 -10.07 37.19 -8.52
N ARG A 106 -11.15 36.81 -9.19
CA ARG A 106 -11.35 35.48 -9.81
C ARG A 106 -10.33 35.23 -10.93
N MET A 107 -9.76 34.03 -10.96
CA MET A 107 -9.18 33.46 -12.19
C MET A 107 -10.26 32.69 -12.95
N GLU A 108 -10.26 32.78 -14.29
CA GLU A 108 -11.18 32.03 -15.15
C GLU A 108 -10.69 30.60 -15.43
N PRO A 109 -11.61 29.66 -15.79
CA PRO A 109 -11.24 28.28 -16.16
C PRO A 109 -10.50 28.20 -17.50
N ALA A 110 -9.51 27.31 -17.59
CA ALA A 110 -8.68 27.11 -18.78
C ALA A 110 -9.32 26.19 -19.86
N ASP A 111 -10.54 26.51 -20.32
CA ASP A 111 -11.33 25.65 -21.23
C ASP A 111 -10.92 25.69 -22.72
N GLU A 112 -10.07 26.64 -23.13
CA GLU A 112 -9.64 26.75 -24.54
C GLU A 112 -8.65 25.65 -24.97
N ALA A 113 -7.85 25.12 -24.06
CA ALA A 113 -6.81 24.12 -24.37
C ALA A 113 -7.38 22.77 -24.84
N TRP A 114 -8.57 22.39 -24.37
CA TRP A 114 -9.17 21.06 -24.66
C TRP A 114 -9.91 21.02 -26.01
N ASN A 115 -10.30 22.16 -26.57
CA ASN A 115 -11.10 22.21 -27.80
C ASN A 115 -10.27 22.04 -29.09
N ALA A 116 -8.93 22.16 -29.02
CA ALA A 116 -8.04 21.97 -30.17
C ALA A 116 -7.85 20.49 -30.57
N VAL A 117 -7.79 19.57 -29.59
CA VAL A 117 -7.45 18.16 -29.82
C VAL A 117 -8.59 17.38 -30.50
N ARG A 118 -9.84 17.81 -30.32
CA ARG A 118 -11.03 17.09 -30.83
C ARG A 118 -11.29 17.22 -32.33
N ARG A 119 -10.56 18.07 -33.07
CA ARG A 119 -10.84 18.38 -34.49
C ARG A 119 -9.98 17.65 -35.53
N SER A 120 -9.08 16.74 -35.15
CA SER A 120 -8.07 16.18 -36.07
C SER A 120 -8.06 14.65 -36.27
N ARG A 121 -8.97 13.88 -35.66
CA ARG A 121 -9.11 12.42 -35.90
C ARG A 121 -10.57 11.95 -35.95
N ALA A 122 -11.23 12.23 -37.08
CA ALA A 122 -12.53 11.68 -37.43
C ALA A 122 -12.47 10.97 -38.80
N ALA A 123 -11.86 9.78 -38.84
CA ALA A 123 -11.89 8.87 -39.99
C ALA A 123 -11.53 7.44 -39.54
N SER A 124 -12.42 6.48 -39.85
CA SER A 124 -12.32 5.00 -39.69
C SER A 124 -11.92 4.46 -38.29
N TRP A 125 -12.51 3.38 -37.77
CA TRP A 125 -13.43 2.39 -38.36
C TRP A 125 -14.71 2.25 -37.50
N TRP A 126 -15.83 1.90 -38.13
CA TRP A 126 -17.09 1.57 -37.47
C TRP A 126 -17.71 0.37 -38.19
N ILE A 127 -18.09 -0.68 -37.45
CA ILE A 127 -18.78 -1.87 -37.97
C ILE A 127 -19.94 -2.16 -37.02
N PRO A 128 -21.21 -2.16 -37.50
CA PRO A 128 -22.37 -2.36 -36.64
C PRO A 128 -22.64 -3.85 -36.37
N PRO A 129 -23.24 -4.21 -35.21
CA PRO A 129 -23.72 -5.56 -34.96
C PRO A 129 -25.07 -5.82 -35.64
N SER A 130 -25.20 -6.95 -36.34
CA SER A 130 -26.49 -7.48 -36.81
C SER A 130 -27.11 -8.43 -35.76
N ARG A 131 -28.44 -8.60 -35.80
CA ARG A 131 -29.22 -9.37 -34.83
C ARG A 131 -29.91 -10.58 -35.47
N ASP A 132 -30.31 -11.52 -34.62
CA ASP A 132 -31.25 -12.64 -34.84
C ASP A 132 -30.75 -13.73 -35.83
N HIS A 133 -30.85 -15.05 -35.55
CA HIS A 133 -32.03 -15.80 -35.08
C HIS A 133 -31.73 -16.98 -34.11
N GLN A 134 -32.74 -17.83 -33.88
CA GLN A 134 -32.91 -18.73 -32.72
C GLN A 134 -32.50 -20.21 -32.93
N ALA A 135 -32.08 -20.84 -31.82
CA ALA A 135 -32.42 -22.20 -31.35
C ALA A 135 -31.91 -23.49 -32.06
N MET A 136 -32.02 -24.60 -31.30
CA MET A 136 -31.48 -25.97 -31.52
C MET A 136 -29.95 -26.08 -31.40
N GLY A 137 -29.34 -27.20 -30.97
CA GLY A 137 -29.86 -28.49 -30.46
C GLY A 137 -28.75 -29.25 -29.69
N ARG A 138 -29.01 -30.46 -29.19
CA ARG A 138 -28.01 -31.29 -28.48
C ARG A 138 -27.36 -32.32 -29.42
N ASP A 139 -26.08 -32.67 -29.22
CA ASP A 139 -25.62 -34.01 -28.78
C ASP A 139 -24.11 -34.32 -29.05
N ALA A 140 -23.58 -35.21 -28.19
CA ALA A 140 -22.45 -36.17 -28.26
C ALA A 140 -21.17 -36.03 -29.13
N PHE A 141 -20.07 -36.59 -28.57
CA PHE A 141 -18.91 -37.36 -29.14
C PHE A 141 -18.79 -37.52 -30.68
N ASP A 142 -17.60 -37.60 -31.30
CA ASP A 142 -16.37 -38.34 -30.93
C ASP A 142 -15.09 -37.85 -31.69
N ASN A 143 -13.95 -38.53 -31.50
CA ASN A 143 -12.63 -38.29 -32.08
C ASN A 143 -12.47 -38.77 -33.54
N SER A 144 -11.62 -38.10 -34.33
CA SER A 144 -10.71 -38.76 -35.29
C SER A 144 -9.68 -37.79 -35.92
N HIS A 145 -8.48 -38.29 -36.22
CA HIS A 145 -7.45 -37.62 -37.03
C HIS A 145 -7.45 -38.18 -38.48
N PRO A 146 -6.96 -37.40 -39.47
CA PRO A 146 -5.60 -37.66 -39.97
C PRO A 146 -4.77 -36.40 -40.34
N PHE A 147 -3.49 -36.61 -40.67
CA PHE A 147 -2.47 -35.59 -41.00
C PHE A 147 -2.70 -34.85 -42.35
N GLY A 148 -2.26 -33.59 -42.46
CA GLY A 148 -2.49 -32.80 -43.69
C GLY A 148 -1.70 -31.48 -43.95
N ARG A 149 -0.40 -31.39 -43.65
CA ARG A 149 0.57 -30.35 -44.14
C ARG A 149 0.29 -28.85 -43.89
N GLY A 150 1.18 -28.22 -43.12
CA GLY A 150 2.02 -27.13 -43.64
C GLY A 150 1.51 -25.67 -43.60
N HIS A 151 1.70 -25.00 -42.45
CA HIS A 151 1.89 -23.55 -42.38
C HIS A 151 3.02 -23.22 -41.40
N GLU A 152 3.78 -22.16 -41.67
CA GLU A 152 4.89 -21.71 -40.81
C GLU A 152 4.37 -21.04 -39.53
N VAL A 153 4.89 -21.45 -38.37
CA VAL A 153 4.59 -20.82 -37.08
C VAL A 153 5.75 -19.91 -36.70
N VAL A 154 5.47 -18.60 -36.59
CA VAL A 154 6.41 -17.63 -36.04
C VAL A 154 6.54 -17.88 -34.54
N LEU A 155 7.63 -18.53 -34.13
CA LEU A 155 7.96 -18.69 -32.72
C LEU A 155 8.45 -17.36 -32.15
N GLY A 156 7.72 -16.81 -31.17
CA GLY A 156 8.16 -15.66 -30.40
C GLY A 156 9.41 -15.99 -29.58
N MET A 157 10.41 -15.11 -29.62
CA MET A 157 11.61 -15.23 -28.80
C MET A 157 11.40 -14.56 -27.44
N ASP A 158 11.08 -15.35 -26.43
CA ASP A 158 11.24 -14.96 -25.03
C ASP A 158 12.59 -15.46 -24.45
N ALA A 159 13.02 -14.80 -23.37
CA ALA A 159 14.15 -15.13 -22.50
C ALA A 159 15.60 -15.05 -23.07
N MET A 160 16.29 -13.97 -22.70
CA MET A 160 17.68 -14.00 -22.20
C MET A 160 17.81 -13.00 -21.03
N PRO A 161 18.52 -13.31 -19.92
CA PRO A 161 18.33 -12.62 -18.64
C PRO A 161 19.35 -11.52 -18.33
N PHE A 162 19.04 -10.72 -17.29
CA PHE A 162 19.94 -9.72 -16.71
C PHE A 162 21.20 -10.36 -16.09
N LEU A 163 22.34 -10.21 -16.77
CA LEU A 163 23.68 -10.52 -16.23
C LEU A 163 24.47 -9.23 -15.95
N LEU A 164 24.19 -8.59 -14.80
CA LEU A 164 25.06 -7.54 -14.23
C LEU A 164 24.83 -7.31 -12.71
N GLY A 165 24.47 -8.36 -11.98
CA GLY A 165 23.99 -8.28 -10.58
C GLY A 165 24.84 -8.97 -9.50
N SER A 166 26.08 -9.39 -9.78
CA SER A 166 26.87 -10.22 -8.85
C SER A 166 28.40 -9.99 -8.91
N SER A 167 28.89 -8.79 -8.59
CA SER A 167 30.35 -8.57 -8.43
C SER A 167 30.79 -7.49 -7.41
N MET A 168 29.93 -7.11 -6.45
CA MET A 168 30.30 -6.19 -5.36
C MET A 168 30.04 -6.79 -3.98
N ALA A 169 30.80 -7.85 -3.65
CA ALA A 169 30.80 -8.50 -2.34
C ALA A 169 32.21 -8.98 -1.90
N ALA A 170 33.28 -8.37 -2.42
CA ALA A 170 34.67 -8.78 -2.13
C ALA A 170 35.71 -7.65 -2.33
N ALA A 171 35.61 -6.56 -1.55
CA ALA A 171 36.69 -5.56 -1.43
C ALA A 171 36.66 -4.91 -0.04
N GLY A 172 37.79 -4.92 0.67
CA GLY A 172 37.90 -4.35 2.02
C GLY A 172 38.09 -2.83 2.03
N ARG A 173 37.73 -2.17 3.14
CA ARG A 173 37.99 -0.74 3.37
C ARG A 173 39.49 -0.47 3.59
N PRO A 174 40.09 0.52 2.91
CA PRO A 174 41.24 1.26 3.44
C PRO A 174 40.79 2.28 4.51
N SER A 175 41.72 2.69 5.36
CA SER A 175 41.49 3.65 6.46
C SER A 175 41.67 5.11 6.03
N SER A 176 41.25 6.03 6.91
CA SER A 176 41.40 7.48 6.79
C SER A 176 42.88 7.93 6.77
N GLY A 177 43.23 8.83 5.85
CA GLY A 177 44.52 9.52 5.79
C GLY A 177 44.43 10.78 4.92
N ALA A 178 45.11 11.87 5.29
CA ALA A 178 44.85 13.21 4.77
C ALA A 178 45.53 13.55 3.43
N GLY A 179 44.89 14.45 2.67
CA GLY A 179 45.54 15.50 1.87
C GLY A 179 46.30 15.09 0.60
N GLY A 180 45.74 15.42 -0.58
CA GLY A 180 46.47 15.41 -1.85
C GLY A 180 45.60 15.71 -3.07
N ASN A 181 45.78 16.89 -3.68
CA ASN A 181 45.03 17.29 -4.88
C ASN A 181 45.78 16.88 -6.16
N GLN A 182 45.33 15.81 -6.83
CA GLN A 182 45.71 15.49 -8.21
C GLN A 182 44.53 14.88 -8.98
N GLN A 183 44.14 15.51 -10.08
CA GLN A 183 43.23 14.93 -11.05
C GLN A 183 43.92 13.77 -11.80
N ARG A 184 43.18 12.68 -12.07
CA ARG A 184 43.60 11.62 -12.99
C ARG A 184 42.53 11.40 -14.06
N ASN A 185 42.61 12.18 -15.13
CA ASN A 185 41.76 11.99 -16.31
C ASN A 185 42.27 10.77 -17.09
N GLY A 186 41.49 9.69 -17.14
CA GLY A 186 41.85 8.51 -17.92
C GLY A 186 40.87 7.33 -17.76
N VAL A 187 40.13 7.02 -18.83
CA VAL A 187 39.20 5.88 -18.89
C VAL A 187 39.94 4.57 -18.65
N SER A 188 39.40 3.73 -17.75
CA SER A 188 40.07 2.51 -17.29
C SER A 188 40.16 1.43 -18.37
N PRO A 189 41.06 0.44 -18.24
CA PRO A 189 41.12 -0.70 -19.16
C PRO A 189 39.80 -1.51 -19.22
N LEU A 190 39.07 -1.58 -18.11
CA LEU A 190 37.81 -2.32 -18.00
C LEU A 190 36.69 -1.64 -18.82
N GLU A 191 36.58 -0.32 -18.75
CA GLU A 191 35.59 0.45 -19.51
C GLU A 191 35.86 0.39 -21.02
N ARG A 192 37.14 0.39 -21.44
CA ARG A 192 37.53 0.17 -22.84
C ARG A 192 37.13 -1.23 -23.32
N ALA A 193 37.36 -2.27 -22.50
CA ALA A 193 36.94 -3.62 -22.82
C ALA A 193 35.40 -3.75 -22.93
N LEU A 194 34.64 -3.07 -22.05
CA LEU A 194 33.19 -3.04 -22.09
C LEU A 194 32.66 -2.36 -23.37
N LEU A 195 33.19 -1.19 -23.73
CA LEU A 195 32.88 -0.48 -24.98
C LEU A 195 33.19 -1.36 -26.21
N GLN A 196 34.33 -2.04 -26.21
CA GLN A 196 34.73 -2.93 -27.29
C GLN A 196 33.81 -4.16 -27.41
N GLN A 197 33.32 -4.71 -26.30
CA GLN A 197 32.32 -5.78 -26.30
C GLN A 197 30.95 -5.30 -26.82
N VAL A 198 30.47 -4.13 -26.39
CA VAL A 198 29.20 -3.55 -26.86
C VAL A 198 29.26 -3.26 -28.37
N LEU A 199 30.37 -2.71 -28.87
CA LEU A 199 30.61 -2.54 -30.31
C LEU A 199 30.60 -3.88 -31.06
N MET A 200 31.35 -4.89 -30.59
CA MET A 200 31.38 -6.21 -31.24
C MET A 200 30.03 -6.91 -31.22
N ALA A 201 29.26 -6.80 -30.14
CA ALA A 201 27.89 -7.30 -30.07
C ALA A 201 26.98 -6.60 -31.10
N THR A 202 27.12 -5.27 -31.26
CA THR A 202 26.36 -4.49 -32.25
C THR A 202 26.70 -4.89 -33.69
N PHE A 203 27.98 -5.10 -34.01
CA PHE A 203 28.41 -5.58 -35.33
C PHE A 203 27.93 -7.01 -35.64
N ASN A 204 28.04 -7.94 -34.68
CA ASN A 204 27.53 -9.31 -34.87
C ASN A 204 26.01 -9.34 -35.05
N HIS A 205 25.26 -8.53 -34.28
CA HIS A 205 23.81 -8.45 -34.38
C HIS A 205 23.31 -7.72 -35.64
N ALA A 206 24.20 -7.00 -36.34
CA ALA A 206 23.96 -6.40 -37.66
C ALA A 206 24.24 -7.37 -38.84
N GLY A 207 24.72 -8.59 -38.59
CA GLY A 207 24.93 -9.61 -39.62
C GLY A 207 26.08 -9.35 -40.61
N MET A 208 27.03 -8.49 -40.25
CA MET A 208 28.12 -8.08 -41.15
C MET A 208 29.23 -9.15 -41.25
N HIS A 209 28.94 -10.24 -41.96
CA HIS A 209 29.87 -11.33 -42.24
C HIS A 209 30.08 -11.55 -43.75
N SER A 210 30.68 -10.57 -44.44
CA SER A 210 31.42 -10.83 -45.69
C SER A 210 32.29 -9.65 -46.16
N HIS A 211 33.58 -9.95 -46.37
CA HIS A 211 34.58 -9.24 -47.18
C HIS A 211 34.95 -7.76 -46.89
N ALA A 212 36.09 -7.37 -47.48
CA ALA A 212 36.67 -6.02 -47.52
C ALA A 212 37.03 -5.35 -46.17
N THR A 213 38.10 -5.84 -45.54
CA THR A 213 38.94 -5.00 -44.66
C THR A 213 39.57 -3.85 -45.44
N SER A 214 38.84 -2.74 -45.61
CA SER A 214 39.36 -1.53 -46.25
C SER A 214 39.93 -0.55 -45.22
N PRO A 215 41.22 -0.15 -45.32
CA PRO A 215 41.80 0.86 -44.43
C PRO A 215 41.05 2.21 -44.43
N SER A 216 40.32 2.53 -45.50
CA SER A 216 39.60 3.81 -45.65
C SER A 216 38.44 4.03 -44.67
N ILE A 217 37.86 2.97 -44.11
CA ILE A 217 36.78 3.10 -43.10
C ILE A 217 37.38 3.39 -41.73
N LEU A 218 38.47 2.70 -41.37
CA LEU A 218 39.19 2.92 -40.11
C LEU A 218 39.92 4.27 -40.07
N SER A 219 40.35 4.83 -41.22
CA SER A 219 40.88 6.19 -41.26
C SER A 219 39.80 7.23 -40.94
N ARG A 220 38.63 7.15 -41.58
CA ARG A 220 37.51 8.09 -41.32
C ARG A 220 36.97 8.01 -39.88
N PHE A 221 37.00 6.83 -39.25
CA PHE A 221 36.67 6.72 -37.82
C PHE A 221 37.76 7.29 -36.88
N ARG A 222 39.02 7.37 -37.31
CA ARG A 222 40.03 8.18 -36.61
C ARG A 222 39.73 9.67 -36.73
N ASP A 223 39.36 10.16 -37.91
CA ASP A 223 39.08 11.59 -38.10
C ASP A 223 37.92 12.08 -37.19
N VAL A 224 36.88 11.25 -37.01
CA VAL A 224 35.75 11.52 -36.08
C VAL A 224 36.14 11.46 -34.59
N THR A 225 37.28 10.86 -34.24
CA THR A 225 37.80 10.81 -32.86
C THR A 225 39.01 11.72 -32.61
N ALA A 226 39.62 12.25 -33.67
CA ALA A 226 40.80 13.11 -33.60
C ALA A 226 40.48 14.59 -33.31
N THR A 227 39.23 15.03 -33.46
CA THR A 227 38.77 16.37 -33.08
C THR A 227 38.45 16.54 -31.59
N GLN A 228 38.63 15.50 -30.77
CA GLN A 228 38.39 15.55 -29.32
C GLN A 228 39.49 16.27 -28.52
N GLN A 229 39.73 17.55 -28.82
CA GLN A 229 40.55 18.41 -27.97
C GLN A 229 39.87 19.73 -27.56
N ASP A 230 38.91 20.22 -28.34
CA ASP A 230 38.13 21.44 -28.00
C ASP A 230 36.66 21.15 -27.54
N GLU A 231 36.09 19.96 -27.80
CA GLU A 231 34.74 19.56 -27.31
C GLU A 231 34.75 18.91 -25.88
N GLN A 232 35.86 18.94 -25.13
CA GLN A 232 35.93 18.20 -23.83
C GLN A 232 35.21 18.88 -22.65
N ASP A 233 35.05 20.21 -22.65
CA ASP A 233 34.49 20.94 -21.51
C ASP A 233 32.96 20.81 -21.38
N GLU A 234 32.20 20.69 -22.48
CA GLU A 234 30.73 20.52 -22.40
C GLU A 234 30.31 19.14 -21.88
N CYS A 235 31.13 18.10 -22.10
CA CYS A 235 30.84 16.74 -21.66
C CYS A 235 31.08 16.53 -20.15
N ALA A 236 31.71 17.48 -19.46
CA ALA A 236 31.96 17.41 -18.01
C ALA A 236 30.68 17.53 -17.16
N ILE A 237 29.59 18.07 -17.72
CA ILE A 237 28.42 18.54 -16.95
C ILE A 237 27.39 17.43 -16.64
N CYS A 238 27.21 16.41 -17.50
CA CYS A 238 26.04 15.51 -17.41
C CYS A 238 26.25 14.18 -16.65
N GLN A 239 27.49 13.69 -16.51
CA GLN A 239 27.84 12.37 -15.92
C GLN A 239 27.07 11.14 -16.47
N CYS A 240 26.42 11.23 -17.63
CA CYS A 240 25.62 10.13 -18.17
C CYS A 240 26.47 8.92 -18.57
N ARG A 241 26.29 7.78 -17.87
CA ARG A 241 26.83 6.45 -18.25
C ARG A 241 26.12 5.81 -19.46
N TYR A 242 25.39 6.61 -20.25
CA TYR A 242 24.65 6.19 -21.43
C TYR A 242 25.14 6.96 -22.64
N VAL A 243 25.20 6.29 -23.80
CA VAL A 243 25.54 6.92 -25.08
C VAL A 243 24.46 7.97 -25.38
N CYS A 244 24.85 9.25 -25.42
CA CYS A 244 23.93 10.36 -25.68
C CYS A 244 23.19 10.15 -27.02
N GLY A 245 21.93 10.56 -27.09
CA GLY A 245 21.12 10.52 -28.31
C GLY A 245 21.82 11.17 -29.50
N ASP A 246 22.60 12.23 -29.26
CA ASP A 246 23.37 12.93 -30.30
C ASP A 246 24.53 12.13 -30.86
N VAL A 247 25.14 11.23 -30.07
CA VAL A 247 26.15 10.28 -30.58
C VAL A 247 25.48 9.24 -31.49
N LEU A 248 24.29 8.75 -31.12
CA LEU A 248 23.51 7.85 -31.97
C LEU A 248 23.00 8.56 -33.24
N ASN A 249 22.68 9.85 -33.17
CA ASN A 249 22.30 10.66 -34.33
C ASN A 249 23.51 10.93 -35.25
N ARG A 250 24.67 11.35 -34.71
CA ARG A 250 25.93 11.50 -35.46
C ARG A 250 26.34 10.17 -36.13
N ILE A 251 26.11 9.02 -35.49
CA ILE A 251 26.33 7.68 -36.09
C ILE A 251 25.32 7.36 -37.21
N ARG A 252 24.03 7.61 -36.99
CA ARG A 252 22.96 7.43 -38.00
C ARG A 252 23.29 8.21 -39.28
N ASP A 253 23.71 9.46 -39.14
CA ASP A 253 23.96 10.37 -40.26
C ASP A 253 25.28 10.08 -40.99
N ALA A 254 26.17 9.28 -40.39
CA ALA A 254 27.41 8.78 -41.02
C ALA A 254 27.21 7.47 -41.80
N ILE A 255 26.03 6.84 -41.76
CA ILE A 255 25.76 5.54 -42.39
C ILE A 255 25.08 5.74 -43.76
N PRO A 256 25.60 5.15 -44.86
CA PRO A 256 24.97 5.27 -46.18
C PRO A 256 23.53 4.73 -46.23
N ALA A 257 22.67 5.48 -46.92
CA ALA A 257 21.22 5.29 -47.01
C ALA A 257 20.75 3.93 -47.57
N SER A 258 21.65 3.12 -48.13
CA SER A 258 21.38 1.81 -48.72
C SER A 258 21.41 0.63 -47.73
N THR A 259 21.64 0.87 -46.44
CA THR A 259 21.76 -0.21 -45.43
C THR A 259 20.47 -0.43 -44.61
N ALA A 260 20.06 -1.69 -44.50
CA ALA A 260 18.84 -2.11 -43.78
C ALA A 260 18.86 -1.87 -42.25
N ALA A 261 19.95 -1.31 -41.70
CA ALA A 261 20.07 -0.95 -40.30
C ALA A 261 19.34 0.35 -39.93
N LEU A 262 19.11 1.26 -40.89
CA LEU A 262 18.56 2.60 -40.65
C LEU A 262 17.19 2.61 -39.92
N PRO A 263 16.21 1.75 -40.26
CA PRO A 263 14.95 1.69 -39.51
C PRO A 263 15.12 1.25 -38.04
N ARG A 264 16.05 0.32 -37.76
CA ARG A 264 16.36 -0.13 -36.39
C ARG A 264 17.06 0.97 -35.59
N LEU A 265 18.03 1.67 -36.19
CA LEU A 265 18.73 2.80 -35.57
C LEU A 265 17.81 4.00 -35.30
N ALA A 266 16.87 4.28 -36.20
CA ALA A 266 15.85 5.31 -35.99
C ALA A 266 14.88 4.94 -34.85
N ALA A 267 14.55 3.66 -34.70
CA ALA A 267 13.73 3.16 -33.60
C ALA A 267 14.45 3.26 -32.24
N THR A 268 15.72 2.87 -32.13
CA THR A 268 16.49 3.03 -30.88
C THR A 268 16.77 4.50 -30.56
N SER A 269 17.16 5.34 -31.53
CA SER A 269 17.31 6.79 -31.32
C SER A 269 16.03 7.41 -30.73
N ARG A 270 14.86 7.09 -31.31
CA ARG A 270 13.56 7.54 -30.75
C ARG A 270 13.32 6.99 -29.35
N PHE A 271 13.54 5.70 -29.11
CA PHE A 271 13.38 5.07 -27.80
C PHE A 271 14.21 5.76 -26.71
N PHE A 272 15.49 6.05 -26.97
CA PHE A 272 16.33 6.78 -26.00
C PHE A 272 15.85 8.23 -25.80
N SER A 273 15.41 8.93 -26.85
CA SER A 273 14.90 10.30 -26.72
C SER A 273 13.60 10.40 -25.90
N THR A 274 12.67 9.44 -26.02
CA THR A 274 11.42 9.44 -25.23
C THR A 274 11.66 8.99 -23.78
N HIS A 275 12.65 8.14 -23.54
CA HIS A 275 13.09 7.83 -22.17
C HIS A 275 13.75 9.03 -21.49
N GLY A 276 14.49 9.87 -22.23
CA GLY A 276 15.00 11.15 -21.74
C GLY A 276 13.87 12.05 -21.22
N ALA A 277 12.93 12.43 -22.09
CA ALA A 277 11.83 13.33 -21.72
C ALA A 277 10.95 12.81 -20.55
N LEU A 278 10.78 11.49 -20.42
CA LEU A 278 10.10 10.90 -19.26
C LEU A 278 10.98 10.94 -17.99
N ALA A 279 12.26 10.58 -18.09
CA ALA A 279 13.20 10.61 -16.97
C ALA A 279 13.40 12.04 -16.44
N ASP A 280 13.51 13.03 -17.31
CA ASP A 280 13.63 14.45 -16.95
C ASP A 280 12.38 14.94 -16.22
N LYS A 281 11.18 14.58 -16.69
CA LYS A 281 9.91 14.89 -16.00
C LYS A 281 9.85 14.22 -14.61
N LEU A 282 10.19 12.94 -14.51
CA LEU A 282 10.16 12.21 -13.24
C LEU A 282 11.20 12.75 -12.25
N LYS A 283 12.39 13.08 -12.73
CA LYS A 283 13.43 13.76 -11.95
C LYS A 283 12.95 15.13 -11.46
N GLY A 284 12.34 15.93 -12.34
CA GLY A 284 11.78 17.24 -12.00
C GLY A 284 10.78 17.16 -10.84
N ILE A 285 9.83 16.21 -10.89
CA ILE A 285 8.87 15.96 -9.80
C ILE A 285 9.56 15.59 -8.49
N VAL A 286 10.61 14.77 -8.55
CA VAL A 286 11.38 14.34 -7.36
C VAL A 286 12.22 15.48 -6.78
N ASP A 287 12.84 16.32 -7.61
CA ASP A 287 13.66 17.44 -7.18
C ASP A 287 12.82 18.65 -6.73
N GLU A 288 11.61 18.82 -7.28
CA GLU A 288 10.56 19.70 -6.73
C GLU A 288 10.12 19.23 -5.34
N ALA A 289 9.83 17.95 -5.16
CA ALA A 289 9.45 17.40 -3.86
C ALA A 289 10.55 17.60 -2.80
N LYS A 290 11.84 17.44 -3.16
CA LYS A 290 12.97 17.71 -2.27
C LYS A 290 13.09 19.19 -1.91
N SER A 291 13.05 20.07 -2.91
CA SER A 291 13.24 21.52 -2.70
C SER A 291 12.06 22.19 -1.96
N THR A 292 10.85 21.64 -2.09
CA THR A 292 9.66 22.06 -1.31
C THR A 292 9.54 21.39 0.05
N GLY A 293 10.43 20.46 0.41
CA GLY A 293 10.37 19.72 1.68
C GLY A 293 9.22 18.70 1.79
N THR A 294 8.58 18.35 0.67
CA THR A 294 7.46 17.39 0.61
C THR A 294 7.91 15.96 0.27
N TYR A 295 9.19 15.76 -0.06
CA TYR A 295 9.80 14.45 -0.29
C TYR A 295 9.80 13.61 0.99
N LYS A 296 9.22 12.40 0.91
CA LYS A 296 9.05 11.49 2.05
C LYS A 296 10.22 10.51 2.10
N SER A 297 11.00 10.55 3.18
CA SER A 297 12.02 9.55 3.49
C SER A 297 11.45 8.47 4.42
N GLU A 298 11.64 7.20 4.06
CA GLU A 298 11.19 6.08 4.87
C GLU A 298 12.21 5.77 5.99
N ARG A 299 11.73 5.53 7.21
CA ARG A 299 12.54 5.14 8.37
C ARG A 299 12.39 3.64 8.60
N ILE A 300 13.45 2.88 8.36
CA ILE A 300 13.44 1.42 8.43
C ILE A 300 13.33 0.97 9.89
N ILE A 301 12.22 0.30 10.22
CA ILE A 301 11.99 -0.34 11.53
C ILE A 301 12.60 -1.76 11.48
N THR A 302 13.42 -2.11 12.46
CA THR A 302 14.18 -3.38 12.50
C THR A 302 13.69 -4.34 13.59
N SER A 303 12.44 -4.17 14.04
CA SER A 303 11.79 -4.97 15.08
C SER A 303 10.31 -5.22 14.75
N PRO A 304 9.62 -6.11 15.47
CA PRO A 304 8.15 -6.15 15.44
C PRO A 304 7.52 -4.81 15.83
N GLN A 305 6.25 -4.63 15.46
CA GLN A 305 5.47 -3.43 15.76
C GLN A 305 4.98 -3.45 17.21
N GLY A 306 5.05 -2.31 17.91
CA GLY A 306 4.69 -2.17 19.32
C GLY A 306 4.82 -0.74 19.84
N ALA A 307 4.57 -0.57 21.15
CA ALA A 307 4.75 0.72 21.85
C ALA A 307 6.23 1.16 21.90
N SER A 308 7.15 0.20 21.83
CA SER A 308 8.59 0.38 21.66
C SER A 308 9.04 -0.37 20.41
N LEU A 309 10.03 0.18 19.69
CA LEU A 309 10.63 -0.42 18.51
C LEU A 309 12.10 -0.01 18.33
N TYR A 310 12.77 -0.63 17.36
CA TYR A 310 14.11 -0.26 16.91
C TYR A 310 14.06 0.31 15.49
N VAL A 311 14.78 1.40 15.24
CA VAL A 311 14.93 2.02 13.91
C VAL A 311 16.38 1.88 13.46
N GLU A 312 16.63 1.67 12.17
CA GLU A 312 17.98 1.65 11.61
C GLU A 312 18.73 2.96 11.92
N GLY A 313 20.02 2.88 12.24
CA GLY A 313 20.86 4.02 12.62
C GLY A 313 20.69 4.52 14.08
N SER A 314 19.65 4.09 14.81
CA SER A 314 19.31 4.54 16.19
C SER A 314 20.37 4.32 17.30
N LYS A 315 21.52 3.73 16.96
CA LYS A 315 22.54 3.18 17.90
C LYS A 315 22.01 2.04 18.80
N GLN A 316 21.06 1.25 18.31
CA GLN A 316 20.40 0.18 19.08
C GLN A 316 19.70 0.69 20.36
N ARG A 317 19.14 1.91 20.30
CA ARG A 317 18.28 2.45 21.35
C ARG A 317 16.83 2.02 21.13
N GLU A 318 16.16 1.71 22.22
CA GLU A 318 14.71 1.52 22.25
C GLU A 318 14.01 2.87 22.02
N ILE A 319 13.21 2.96 20.95
CA ILE A 319 12.48 4.18 20.56
C ILE A 319 10.99 3.94 20.76
N LEU A 320 10.31 4.88 21.42
CA LEU A 320 8.88 4.78 21.69
C LEU A 320 8.07 5.22 20.47
N ASN A 321 7.16 4.36 19.99
CA ASN A 321 6.35 4.64 18.82
C ASN A 321 5.06 5.37 19.20
N PHE A 322 4.84 6.54 18.61
CA PHE A 322 3.67 7.38 18.81
C PHE A 322 2.98 7.78 17.48
N CYS A 323 3.23 7.05 16.38
CA CYS A 323 2.64 7.31 15.06
C CYS A 323 2.22 6.03 14.30
N ALA A 324 1.79 4.98 15.01
CA ALA A 324 1.21 3.78 14.42
C ALA A 324 -0.29 3.66 14.68
N ASN A 325 -1.02 3.07 13.73
CA ASN A 325 -2.45 2.73 13.89
C ASN A 325 -2.69 1.49 14.79
N ASN A 326 -1.72 1.09 15.62
CA ASN A 326 -1.78 -0.09 16.49
C ASN A 326 -2.50 0.25 17.82
N TYR A 327 -3.73 0.73 17.73
CA TYR A 327 -4.49 1.32 18.84
C TYR A 327 -4.66 0.37 20.03
N LEU A 328 -4.75 -0.93 19.79
CA LEU A 328 -4.96 -1.94 20.83
C LEU A 328 -3.68 -2.71 21.23
N GLY A 329 -2.55 -2.44 20.57
CA GLY A 329 -1.29 -3.15 20.79
C GLY A 329 -1.16 -4.49 20.04
N LEU A 330 -2.20 -4.91 19.31
CA LEU A 330 -2.34 -6.26 18.78
C LEU A 330 -1.35 -6.66 17.68
N SER A 331 -0.61 -5.73 17.05
CA SER A 331 0.29 -6.04 15.91
C SER A 331 1.52 -6.91 16.18
N ASN A 332 1.79 -7.25 17.44
CA ASN A 332 2.71 -8.32 17.80
C ASN A 332 2.21 -9.08 19.05
N ASP A 333 0.89 -9.24 19.16
CA ASP A 333 0.30 -9.97 20.28
C ASP A 333 0.56 -11.49 20.15
N PRO A 334 1.00 -12.17 21.23
CA PRO A 334 1.34 -13.59 21.18
C PRO A 334 0.22 -14.51 20.71
N GLU A 335 -1.05 -14.21 21.03
CA GLU A 335 -2.20 -15.05 20.66
C GLU A 335 -2.49 -14.94 19.16
N LEU A 336 -2.47 -13.71 18.62
CA LEU A 336 -2.65 -13.48 17.17
C LEU A 336 -1.48 -14.09 16.38
N VAL A 337 -0.25 -13.98 16.87
CA VAL A 337 0.94 -14.60 16.26
C VAL A 337 0.89 -16.13 16.32
N ALA A 338 0.29 -16.72 17.37
CA ALA A 338 0.07 -18.16 17.45
C ALA A 338 -1.02 -18.61 16.45
N ALA A 339 -2.17 -17.96 16.43
CA ALA A 339 -3.26 -18.26 15.51
C ALA A 339 -2.86 -18.11 14.04
N ALA A 340 -2.03 -17.11 13.71
CA ALA A 340 -1.44 -16.98 12.37
C ALA A 340 -0.61 -18.21 11.98
N LYS A 341 0.22 -18.74 12.89
CA LYS A 341 1.07 -19.92 12.65
C LYS A 341 0.26 -21.21 12.54
N GLU A 342 -0.73 -21.40 13.41
CA GLU A 342 -1.66 -22.54 13.34
C GLU A 342 -2.43 -22.55 12.02
N THR A 343 -2.89 -21.37 11.57
CA THR A 343 -3.62 -21.23 10.30
C THR A 343 -2.71 -21.46 9.10
N LEU A 344 -1.43 -21.06 9.15
CA LEU A 344 -0.44 -21.44 8.11
C LEU A 344 -0.26 -22.96 8.01
N GLY A 345 -0.23 -23.67 9.14
CA GLY A 345 -0.05 -25.12 9.18
C GLY A 345 -1.26 -25.91 8.68
N SER A 346 -2.47 -25.39 8.89
CA SER A 346 -3.74 -26.05 8.53
C SER A 346 -4.30 -25.64 7.17
N HIS A 347 -4.14 -24.38 6.78
CA HIS A 347 -4.76 -23.78 5.59
C HIS A 347 -3.76 -23.29 4.53
N GLY A 348 -2.45 -23.38 4.81
CA GLY A 348 -1.38 -22.99 3.90
C GLY A 348 -1.05 -21.50 3.91
N PHE A 349 -0.07 -21.12 3.08
CA PHE A 349 0.44 -19.75 3.00
C PHE A 349 -0.47 -18.78 2.23
N GLY A 350 -1.13 -19.26 1.18
CA GLY A 350 -1.93 -18.42 0.28
C GLY A 350 -2.68 -19.23 -0.76
N LEU A 351 -3.72 -18.62 -1.34
CA LEU A 351 -4.71 -19.30 -2.18
C LEU A 351 -4.37 -19.32 -3.68
N SER A 352 -3.50 -18.41 -4.15
CA SER A 352 -3.20 -18.20 -5.57
C SER A 352 -4.45 -18.06 -6.46
N SER A 353 -5.52 -17.47 -5.92
CA SER A 353 -6.86 -17.48 -6.51
C SER A 353 -7.75 -16.39 -5.93
N VAL A 354 -8.72 -15.96 -6.75
CA VAL A 354 -9.81 -15.05 -6.38
C VAL A 354 -10.94 -15.83 -5.66
N ARG A 355 -11.77 -15.15 -4.86
CA ARG A 355 -12.75 -15.79 -3.96
C ARG A 355 -13.68 -16.78 -4.64
N PHE A 356 -14.16 -16.49 -5.86
CA PHE A 356 -15.18 -17.31 -6.54
C PHE A 356 -14.65 -18.54 -7.29
N ILE A 357 -13.34 -18.64 -7.55
CA ILE A 357 -12.76 -19.78 -8.29
C ILE A 357 -12.33 -20.88 -7.32
N CYS A 358 -11.32 -20.60 -6.49
CA CYS A 358 -10.89 -21.49 -5.41
C CYS A 358 -10.23 -20.73 -4.23
N GLY A 359 -10.40 -19.40 -4.16
CA GLY A 359 -9.84 -18.56 -3.10
C GLY A 359 -10.67 -18.46 -1.82
N THR A 360 -11.76 -19.23 -1.67
CA THR A 360 -12.58 -19.26 -0.44
C THR A 360 -12.33 -20.55 0.33
N GLN A 361 -11.81 -20.43 1.55
CA GLN A 361 -11.86 -21.48 2.57
C GLN A 361 -13.01 -21.22 3.55
N ASP A 362 -13.32 -22.20 4.37
CA ASP A 362 -14.31 -22.10 5.46
C ASP A 362 -13.96 -20.98 6.46
N ILE A 363 -12.68 -20.79 6.78
CA ILE A 363 -12.19 -19.70 7.63
C ILE A 363 -12.57 -18.30 7.10
N HIS A 364 -12.61 -18.08 5.77
CA HIS A 364 -13.08 -16.81 5.21
C HIS A 364 -14.56 -16.60 5.51
N LYS A 365 -15.40 -17.62 5.36
CA LYS A 365 -16.83 -17.53 5.72
C LYS A 365 -17.07 -17.45 7.23
N LYS A 366 -16.20 -18.03 8.07
CA LYS A 366 -16.24 -17.89 9.53
C LYS A 366 -15.93 -16.46 9.96
N LEU A 367 -14.88 -15.85 9.41
CA LEU A 367 -14.51 -14.47 9.71
C LEU A 367 -15.59 -13.49 9.22
N GLU A 368 -16.13 -13.68 8.01
CA GLU A 368 -17.25 -12.86 7.49
C GLU A 368 -18.46 -12.89 8.45
N LYS A 369 -18.90 -14.09 8.89
CA LYS A 369 -19.99 -14.21 9.87
C LYS A 369 -19.68 -13.56 11.23
N THR A 370 -18.42 -13.63 11.66
CA THR A 370 -17.96 -13.01 12.91
C THR A 370 -18.04 -11.48 12.82
N ILE A 371 -17.56 -10.89 11.72
CA ILE A 371 -17.61 -9.45 11.47
C ILE A 371 -19.05 -8.95 11.37
N ALA A 372 -19.92 -9.67 10.65
CA ALA A 372 -21.34 -9.32 10.55
C ALA A 372 -22.02 -9.30 11.93
N LYS A 373 -21.85 -10.37 12.72
CA LYS A 373 -22.34 -10.46 14.12
C LYS A 373 -21.78 -9.35 15.01
N PHE A 374 -20.49 -9.03 14.88
CA PHE A 374 -19.84 -7.98 15.66
C PHE A 374 -20.46 -6.60 15.39
N HIS A 375 -20.74 -6.27 14.13
CA HIS A 375 -21.38 -5.00 13.73
C HIS A 375 -22.91 -5.01 13.84
N GLY A 376 -23.55 -6.15 14.08
CA GLY A 376 -25.01 -6.27 14.05
C GLY A 376 -25.63 -6.23 12.64
N MET A 377 -24.83 -6.60 11.64
CA MET A 377 -25.17 -6.65 10.20
C MET A 377 -25.53 -8.07 9.76
N GLU A 378 -26.10 -8.23 8.56
CA GLU A 378 -26.60 -9.51 8.05
C GLU A 378 -25.49 -10.40 7.46
N ASP A 379 -24.61 -9.83 6.63
CA ASP A 379 -23.43 -10.51 6.09
C ASP A 379 -22.26 -9.51 5.94
N CYS A 380 -21.08 -10.03 5.60
CA CYS A 380 -19.85 -9.27 5.43
C CYS A 380 -19.03 -9.83 4.26
N ILE A 381 -18.36 -8.96 3.51
CA ILE A 381 -17.47 -9.32 2.40
C ILE A 381 -16.02 -8.90 2.70
N LEU A 382 -15.07 -9.84 2.58
CA LEU A 382 -13.63 -9.57 2.78
C LEU A 382 -12.95 -9.07 1.50
N PHE A 383 -12.08 -8.07 1.64
CA PHE A 383 -11.22 -7.48 0.62
C PHE A 383 -9.74 -7.48 1.04
N PRO A 384 -8.77 -7.35 0.10
CA PRO A 384 -7.35 -7.23 0.43
C PRO A 384 -6.98 -6.01 1.29
N SER A 385 -7.78 -4.94 1.24
CA SER A 385 -7.65 -3.77 2.11
C SER A 385 -8.97 -2.98 2.23
N CYS A 386 -9.03 -2.07 3.21
CA CYS A 386 -10.08 -1.04 3.33
C CYS A 386 -10.07 -0.05 2.15
N PHE A 387 -8.95 0.04 1.40
CA PHE A 387 -8.88 0.82 0.16
C PHE A 387 -9.62 0.11 -0.98
N ASP A 388 -9.36 -1.19 -1.17
CA ASP A 388 -10.05 -2.05 -2.13
C ASP A 388 -11.56 -2.14 -1.85
N ALA A 389 -11.93 -2.23 -0.56
CA ALA A 389 -13.32 -2.31 -0.13
C ALA A 389 -14.11 -1.05 -0.54
N ASN A 390 -13.62 0.14 -0.18
CA ASN A 390 -14.18 1.42 -0.63
C ASN A 390 -14.26 1.51 -2.17
N GLY A 391 -13.17 1.14 -2.87
CA GLY A 391 -13.13 1.13 -4.33
C GLY A 391 -14.17 0.19 -4.96
N GLY A 392 -14.57 -0.88 -4.25
CA GLY A 392 -15.55 -1.87 -4.68
C GLY A 392 -17.02 -1.52 -4.41
N ILE A 393 -17.33 -0.47 -3.63
CA ILE A 393 -18.71 -0.13 -3.24
C ILE A 393 -19.42 0.68 -4.33
N PHE A 394 -18.93 1.89 -4.64
CA PHE A 394 -19.74 2.90 -5.33
C PHE A 394 -20.09 2.53 -6.77
N GLU A 395 -19.14 2.01 -7.58
CA GLU A 395 -19.44 1.57 -8.96
C GLU A 395 -20.29 0.28 -9.04
N THR A 396 -20.45 -0.42 -7.91
CA THR A 396 -21.19 -1.68 -7.81
C THR A 396 -22.67 -1.49 -7.45
N LEU A 397 -22.94 -0.53 -6.57
CA LEU A 397 -24.27 -0.29 -6.00
C LEU A 397 -25.04 0.86 -6.67
N LEU A 398 -24.35 1.84 -7.27
CA LEU A 398 -24.97 3.08 -7.76
C LEU A 398 -24.74 3.32 -9.26
N GLY A 399 -25.77 3.82 -9.94
CA GLY A 399 -25.79 4.18 -11.35
C GLY A 399 -25.75 5.70 -11.60
N PRO A 400 -25.96 6.15 -12.86
CA PRO A 400 -25.93 7.57 -13.23
C PRO A 400 -27.16 8.37 -12.73
N GLU A 401 -28.26 7.68 -12.40
CA GLU A 401 -29.48 8.30 -11.88
C GLU A 401 -29.45 8.49 -10.35
N ASP A 402 -28.35 8.09 -9.71
CA ASP A 402 -28.17 8.10 -8.25
C ASP A 402 -27.19 9.20 -7.83
N ALA A 403 -27.07 9.47 -6.53
CA ALA A 403 -26.19 10.48 -5.96
C ALA A 403 -25.36 9.98 -4.78
N VAL A 404 -24.10 10.42 -4.71
CA VAL A 404 -23.24 10.29 -3.53
C VAL A 404 -23.00 11.67 -2.92
N ILE A 405 -23.18 11.77 -1.61
CA ILE A 405 -23.00 13.00 -0.82
C ILE A 405 -21.85 12.75 0.16
N SER A 406 -20.68 13.35 -0.09
CA SER A 406 -19.42 13.08 0.60
C SER A 406 -18.96 14.25 1.47
N ASP A 407 -18.44 13.96 2.67
CA ASP A 407 -17.69 14.93 3.47
C ASP A 407 -16.45 15.42 2.68
N ALA A 408 -16.01 16.64 2.97
CA ALA A 408 -14.84 17.26 2.34
C ALA A 408 -13.49 16.60 2.71
N LEU A 409 -13.38 15.95 3.87
CA LEU A 409 -12.15 15.33 4.39
C LEU A 409 -12.15 13.80 4.35
N ASN A 410 -13.14 13.19 3.69
CA ASN A 410 -13.20 11.73 3.49
C ASN A 410 -11.89 11.15 2.93
N HIS A 411 -11.54 9.96 3.41
CA HIS A 411 -10.29 9.29 3.05
C HIS A 411 -10.15 9.05 1.54
N ALA A 412 -8.92 9.08 1.02
CA ALA A 412 -8.63 9.01 -0.41
C ALA A 412 -9.23 7.78 -1.12
N SER A 413 -9.44 6.66 -0.42
CA SER A 413 -10.12 5.48 -0.96
C SER A 413 -11.61 5.69 -1.24
N ILE A 414 -12.30 6.47 -0.41
CA ILE A 414 -13.70 6.88 -0.65
C ILE A 414 -13.72 7.77 -1.89
N ILE A 415 -12.85 8.78 -1.95
CA ILE A 415 -12.73 9.70 -3.09
C ILE A 415 -12.45 8.93 -4.40
N ASP A 416 -11.52 7.98 -4.40
CA ASP A 416 -11.19 7.20 -5.59
C ASP A 416 -12.29 6.19 -5.98
N GLY A 417 -12.98 5.58 -5.02
CA GLY A 417 -14.17 4.76 -5.29
C GLY A 417 -15.31 5.57 -5.91
N ILE A 418 -15.59 6.77 -5.39
CA ILE A 418 -16.56 7.71 -5.96
C ILE A 418 -16.16 8.17 -7.37
N ARG A 419 -14.85 8.26 -7.68
CA ARG A 419 -14.34 8.59 -9.02
C ARG A 419 -14.48 7.47 -10.05
N LEU A 420 -14.69 6.22 -9.62
CA LEU A 420 -15.06 5.10 -10.51
C LEU A 420 -16.58 5.04 -10.79
N CYS A 421 -17.39 5.51 -9.84
CA CYS A 421 -18.84 5.55 -9.96
C CYS A 421 -19.34 6.56 -11.01
N LYS A 422 -20.55 6.32 -11.53
CA LYS A 422 -21.26 7.20 -12.47
C LYS A 422 -22.27 8.14 -11.81
N ALA A 423 -22.55 7.94 -10.52
CA ALA A 423 -23.49 8.74 -9.75
C ALA A 423 -23.14 10.24 -9.78
N GLN A 424 -24.15 11.06 -9.54
CA GLN A 424 -23.99 12.48 -9.26
C GLN A 424 -23.18 12.64 -7.97
N ARG A 425 -22.28 13.64 -7.90
CA ARG A 425 -21.30 13.76 -6.82
C ARG A 425 -21.42 15.11 -6.16
N PHE A 426 -21.94 15.10 -4.94
CA PHE A 426 -22.10 16.26 -4.10
C PHE A 426 -21.07 16.19 -2.98
N ARG A 427 -20.47 17.33 -2.65
CA ARG A 427 -19.59 17.46 -1.48
C ARG A 427 -20.22 18.46 -0.52
N TYR A 428 -20.22 18.13 0.77
CA TYR A 428 -20.55 19.07 1.82
C TYR A 428 -19.27 19.50 2.56
N ASN A 429 -19.30 20.64 3.26
CA ASN A 429 -18.19 21.07 4.10
C ASN A 429 -17.99 20.09 5.27
N HIS A 430 -16.78 20.07 5.83
CA HIS A 430 -16.42 19.07 6.84
C HIS A 430 -17.31 19.15 8.09
N MET A 431 -18.00 18.04 8.42
CA MET A 431 -18.98 17.93 9.52
C MET A 431 -20.11 18.98 9.52
N ASP A 432 -20.32 19.68 8.39
CA ASP A 432 -21.32 20.73 8.22
C ASP A 432 -22.69 20.13 7.89
N MET A 433 -23.59 20.14 8.87
CA MET A 433 -24.93 19.54 8.74
C MET A 433 -25.89 20.39 7.92
N ASP A 434 -25.68 21.71 7.87
CA ASP A 434 -26.52 22.64 7.10
C ASP A 434 -26.16 22.53 5.61
N ASP A 435 -24.87 22.44 5.29
CA ASP A 435 -24.40 22.20 3.92
C ASP A 435 -24.66 20.76 3.44
N LEU A 436 -24.70 19.78 4.35
CA LEU A 436 -25.20 18.42 4.07
C LEU A 436 -26.69 18.42 3.73
N GLU A 437 -27.54 19.09 4.51
CA GLU A 437 -28.98 19.21 4.22
C GLU A 437 -29.19 19.96 2.88
N ALA A 438 -28.38 20.98 2.58
CA ALA A 438 -28.37 21.66 1.28
C ALA A 438 -28.01 20.72 0.12
N ARG A 439 -27.01 19.83 0.25
CA ARG A 439 -26.70 18.81 -0.77
C ARG A 439 -27.79 17.75 -0.90
N LEU A 440 -28.49 17.40 0.17
CA LEU A 440 -29.60 16.43 0.14
C LEU A 440 -30.82 16.99 -0.61
N GLU A 441 -31.09 18.29 -0.48
CA GLU A 441 -32.11 19.00 -1.25
C GLU A 441 -31.69 19.24 -2.71
N GLU A 442 -30.42 19.54 -2.97
CA GLU A 442 -29.87 19.67 -4.33
C GLU A 442 -29.96 18.34 -5.11
N SER A 443 -29.68 17.21 -4.43
CA SER A 443 -29.70 15.86 -4.99
C SER A 443 -31.09 15.19 -5.04
N LYS A 444 -32.19 15.91 -4.75
CA LYS A 444 -33.54 15.34 -4.63
C LYS A 444 -34.14 14.69 -5.89
N SER A 445 -33.54 14.89 -7.05
CA SER A 445 -33.90 14.23 -8.30
C SER A 445 -33.21 12.88 -8.53
N ALA A 446 -32.31 12.47 -7.64
CA ALA A 446 -31.67 11.16 -7.70
C ALA A 446 -32.61 10.03 -7.20
N ASN A 447 -32.52 8.85 -7.80
CA ASN A 447 -33.31 7.68 -7.39
C ASN A 447 -32.87 7.15 -6.02
N ILE A 448 -31.57 7.00 -5.82
CA ILE A 448 -30.92 6.65 -4.54
C ILE A 448 -29.93 7.75 -4.16
N ARG A 449 -29.87 8.08 -2.87
CA ARG A 449 -28.85 8.95 -2.27
C ARG A 449 -28.01 8.14 -1.27
N LEU A 450 -26.69 8.18 -1.39
CA LEU A 450 -25.77 7.61 -0.42
C LEU A 450 -24.96 8.74 0.24
N ILE A 451 -25.23 9.02 1.52
CA ILE A 451 -24.33 9.84 2.33
C ILE A 451 -23.14 8.97 2.71
N VAL A 452 -21.92 9.51 2.60
CA VAL A 452 -20.69 8.80 2.98
C VAL A 452 -19.75 9.68 3.80
N THR A 453 -19.27 9.13 4.92
CA THR A 453 -18.35 9.79 5.85
C THR A 453 -17.28 8.80 6.34
N ASP A 454 -16.04 9.24 6.57
CA ASP A 454 -15.18 8.63 7.58
C ASP A 454 -15.94 8.68 8.92
N GLY A 455 -15.93 7.62 9.73
CA GLY A 455 -16.45 7.70 11.10
C GLY A 455 -15.55 8.54 12.01
N VAL A 456 -14.23 8.49 11.75
CA VAL A 456 -13.18 9.17 12.51
C VAL A 456 -12.11 9.68 11.55
N PHE A 457 -11.94 10.99 11.46
CA PHE A 457 -11.15 11.64 10.42
C PHE A 457 -9.65 11.55 10.69
N SER A 458 -8.93 10.91 9.76
CA SER A 458 -7.60 10.35 10.05
C SER A 458 -6.46 11.36 10.30
N MET A 459 -6.62 12.65 10.01
CA MET A 459 -5.58 13.68 10.22
C MET A 459 -5.90 14.65 11.35
N ASP A 460 -7.17 14.82 11.65
CA ASP A 460 -7.71 15.84 12.55
C ASP A 460 -8.20 15.21 13.87
N GLY A 461 -8.54 13.92 13.86
CA GLY A 461 -9.00 13.19 15.05
C GLY A 461 -10.45 13.46 15.42
N ASP A 462 -11.17 14.20 14.58
CA ASP A 462 -12.61 14.43 14.73
C ASP A 462 -13.43 13.16 14.54
N VAL A 463 -14.59 13.12 15.17
CA VAL A 463 -15.56 12.02 15.13
C VAL A 463 -16.81 12.55 14.43
N ALA A 464 -17.28 11.86 13.39
CA ALA A 464 -18.45 12.31 12.62
C ALA A 464 -19.70 12.40 13.53
N PRO A 465 -20.57 13.41 13.36
CA PRO A 465 -21.83 13.54 14.11
C PRO A 465 -22.87 12.59 13.52
N LEU A 466 -22.63 11.29 13.66
CA LEU A 466 -23.36 10.24 12.96
C LEU A 466 -24.82 10.15 13.41
N ASP A 467 -25.11 10.57 14.64
CA ASP A 467 -26.46 10.82 15.15
C ASP A 467 -27.24 11.80 14.24
N LYS A 468 -26.65 12.96 13.95
CA LYS A 468 -27.24 14.01 13.10
C LYS A 468 -27.30 13.61 11.64
N ILE A 469 -26.25 12.95 11.12
CA ILE A 469 -26.23 12.43 9.74
C ILE A 469 -27.36 11.41 9.53
N VAL A 470 -27.58 10.50 10.48
CA VAL A 470 -28.65 9.50 10.44
C VAL A 470 -30.03 10.14 10.71
N GLU A 471 -30.13 11.25 11.46
CA GLU A 471 -31.37 12.04 11.54
C GLU A 471 -31.70 12.69 10.19
N LEU A 472 -30.74 13.38 9.57
CA LEU A 472 -30.90 14.01 8.25
C LEU A 472 -31.29 12.99 7.19
N ALA A 473 -30.61 11.84 7.12
CA ALA A 473 -30.94 10.77 6.17
C ALA A 473 -32.42 10.36 6.23
N LYS A 474 -33.00 10.25 7.44
CA LYS A 474 -34.42 9.88 7.64
C LYS A 474 -35.41 10.93 7.14
N LYS A 475 -35.02 12.19 6.99
CA LYS A 475 -35.88 13.26 6.43
C LYS A 475 -36.09 13.08 4.92
N TYR A 476 -35.18 12.40 4.23
CA TYR A 476 -35.13 12.34 2.77
C TYR A 476 -35.34 10.90 2.25
N PRO A 477 -36.36 10.60 1.43
CA PRO A 477 -36.62 9.24 0.94
C PRO A 477 -35.46 8.69 0.10
N ASN A 478 -35.28 7.37 0.14
CA ASN A 478 -34.21 6.64 -0.55
C ASN A 478 -32.79 7.12 -0.22
N THR A 479 -32.58 7.64 1.00
CA THR A 479 -31.28 8.10 1.49
C THR A 479 -30.70 7.09 2.48
N TYR A 480 -29.50 6.63 2.18
CA TYR A 480 -28.75 5.62 2.93
C TYR A 480 -27.45 6.21 3.47
N VAL A 481 -26.91 5.63 4.53
CA VAL A 481 -25.67 6.07 5.19
C VAL A 481 -24.60 4.98 5.11
N MET A 482 -23.48 5.31 4.48
CA MET A 482 -22.23 4.57 4.54
C MET A 482 -21.25 5.27 5.50
N VAL A 483 -20.60 4.49 6.37
CA VAL A 483 -19.54 4.98 7.25
C VAL A 483 -18.27 4.14 7.06
N ASP A 484 -17.12 4.80 6.91
CA ASP A 484 -15.81 4.13 6.95
C ASP A 484 -15.25 4.17 8.38
N GLU A 485 -15.49 3.07 9.09
CA GLU A 485 -15.07 2.77 10.45
C GLU A 485 -13.59 2.35 10.53
N CYS A 486 -12.84 2.52 9.43
CA CYS A 486 -11.42 2.20 9.32
C CYS A 486 -10.58 2.76 10.48
N HIS A 487 -10.94 3.89 11.11
CA HIS A 487 -10.27 4.47 12.29
C HIS A 487 -10.98 4.25 13.64
N ALA A 488 -12.12 3.57 13.64
CA ALA A 488 -13.05 3.50 14.77
C ALA A 488 -13.33 2.08 15.28
N THR A 489 -13.33 1.07 14.40
CA THR A 489 -13.49 -0.33 14.83
C THR A 489 -12.36 -0.74 15.77
N GLY A 490 -12.73 -1.41 16.86
CA GLY A 490 -11.86 -1.78 17.97
C GLY A 490 -11.61 -0.64 18.97
N VAL A 491 -11.98 0.61 18.66
CA VAL A 491 -11.67 1.80 19.48
C VAL A 491 -12.91 2.36 20.18
N PHE A 492 -14.02 2.52 19.45
CA PHE A 492 -15.21 3.25 19.92
C PHE A 492 -16.44 2.36 20.10
N GLY A 493 -17.41 2.82 20.88
CA GLY A 493 -18.61 2.05 21.24
C GLY A 493 -18.32 0.93 22.25
N ALA A 494 -19.38 0.25 22.70
CA ALA A 494 -19.30 -0.91 23.56
C ALA A 494 -18.42 -1.99 22.91
N ASN A 495 -17.42 -2.47 23.65
CA ASN A 495 -16.43 -3.44 23.19
C ASN A 495 -15.71 -3.06 21.86
N GLY A 496 -15.68 -1.77 21.49
CA GLY A 496 -15.01 -1.32 20.27
C GLY A 496 -15.83 -1.54 18.98
N ARG A 497 -17.16 -1.64 19.06
CA ARG A 497 -18.05 -1.86 17.90
C ARG A 497 -17.92 -0.79 16.80
N GLY A 498 -17.81 0.49 17.17
CA GLY A 498 -17.62 1.59 16.24
C GLY A 498 -18.32 2.89 16.64
N THR A 499 -18.31 3.89 15.74
CA THR A 499 -19.11 5.11 15.91
C THR A 499 -20.63 4.89 15.86
N PRO A 500 -21.22 3.98 15.02
CA PRO A 500 -22.66 3.73 15.05
C PRO A 500 -23.14 3.28 16.44
N ASP A 501 -22.38 2.38 17.07
CA ASP A 501 -22.63 1.89 18.42
C ASP A 501 -22.42 2.97 19.49
N MET A 502 -21.36 3.80 19.37
CA MET A 502 -21.12 4.94 20.26
C MET A 502 -22.31 5.92 20.30
N PHE A 503 -22.91 6.20 19.14
CA PHE A 503 -24.07 7.10 19.02
C PHE A 503 -25.42 6.39 19.18
N GLY A 504 -25.45 5.07 19.36
CA GLY A 504 -26.69 4.28 19.46
C GLY A 504 -27.53 4.25 18.17
N VAL A 505 -26.91 4.50 17.01
CA VAL A 505 -27.58 4.59 15.71
C VAL A 505 -27.28 3.41 14.79
N LYS A 506 -28.16 3.20 13.80
CA LYS A 506 -27.95 2.27 12.70
C LYS A 506 -27.62 3.04 11.42
N VAL A 507 -26.79 2.40 10.60
CA VAL A 507 -26.34 2.81 9.27
C VAL A 507 -26.53 1.62 8.33
N ASP A 508 -26.48 1.84 7.02
CA ASP A 508 -26.78 0.82 6.02
C ASP A 508 -25.53 0.04 5.57
N ILE A 509 -24.37 0.71 5.57
CA ILE A 509 -23.09 0.13 5.16
C ILE A 509 -21.99 0.55 6.14
N ILE A 510 -21.34 -0.43 6.76
CA ILE A 510 -20.09 -0.24 7.52
C ILE A 510 -18.92 -0.77 6.68
N ASN A 511 -17.94 0.08 6.39
CA ASN A 511 -16.67 -0.31 5.78
C ASN A 511 -15.55 -0.17 6.83
N SER A 512 -14.53 -1.04 6.84
CA SER A 512 -13.40 -0.94 7.79
C SER A 512 -12.18 -1.81 7.40
N THR A 513 -11.16 -1.83 8.26
CA THR A 513 -9.87 -2.51 8.04
C THR A 513 -9.46 -3.46 9.15
N LEU A 514 -8.79 -4.54 8.76
CA LEU A 514 -8.05 -5.42 9.67
C LEU A 514 -6.63 -4.87 9.93
N GLY A 515 -6.13 -4.01 9.04
CA GLY A 515 -4.80 -3.38 9.08
C GLY A 515 -4.60 -2.22 10.05
N LYS A 516 -5.41 -2.09 11.12
CA LYS A 516 -5.23 -1.05 12.17
C LYS A 516 -5.42 -1.63 13.59
N ALA A 517 -6.53 -1.35 14.27
CA ALA A 517 -6.78 -1.84 15.63
C ALA A 517 -6.79 -3.38 15.73
N LEU A 518 -7.36 -4.05 14.72
CA LEU A 518 -7.62 -5.49 14.63
C LEU A 518 -6.38 -6.33 14.25
N GLY A 519 -5.22 -6.01 14.82
CA GLY A 519 -3.96 -6.73 14.59
C GLY A 519 -3.02 -6.09 13.56
N GLY A 520 -3.47 -5.17 12.71
CA GLY A 520 -2.55 -4.32 11.95
C GLY A 520 -1.80 -5.01 10.81
N ALA A 521 -2.28 -6.16 10.32
CA ALA A 521 -1.67 -6.91 9.22
C ALA A 521 -2.08 -6.34 7.84
N THR A 522 -3.00 -7.00 7.14
CA THR A 522 -3.64 -6.52 5.90
C THR A 522 -5.13 -6.89 5.93
N GLY A 523 -5.89 -6.52 4.90
CA GLY A 523 -7.31 -6.85 4.80
C GLY A 523 -8.24 -5.68 5.15
N GLY A 524 -9.41 -5.69 4.52
CA GLY A 524 -10.54 -4.83 4.87
C GLY A 524 -11.84 -5.55 4.58
N TYR A 525 -12.95 -4.91 4.90
CA TYR A 525 -14.26 -5.51 4.72
C TYR A 525 -15.37 -4.47 4.60
N THR A 526 -16.50 -4.92 4.08
CA THR A 526 -17.77 -4.20 4.08
C THR A 526 -18.82 -5.11 4.72
N ALA A 527 -19.63 -4.58 5.65
CA ALA A 527 -20.71 -5.27 6.33
C ALA A 527 -22.01 -4.45 6.17
N ALA A 528 -23.09 -5.10 5.76
CA ALA A 528 -24.34 -4.47 5.35
C ALA A 528 -25.50 -5.49 5.37
N SER A 529 -26.63 -5.17 4.72
CA SER A 529 -27.66 -6.16 4.41
C SER A 529 -27.16 -7.24 3.44
N SER A 530 -27.78 -8.42 3.52
CA SER A 530 -27.45 -9.60 2.72
C SER A 530 -27.56 -9.33 1.21
N ASP A 531 -28.58 -8.58 0.76
CA ASP A 531 -28.73 -8.16 -0.64
C ASP A 531 -27.56 -7.29 -1.14
N ILE A 532 -27.13 -6.29 -0.35
CA ILE A 532 -25.98 -5.42 -0.68
C ILE A 532 -24.72 -6.28 -0.82
N ILE A 533 -24.48 -7.16 0.16
CA ILE A 533 -23.30 -8.01 0.20
C ILE A 533 -23.28 -9.02 -0.94
N GLU A 534 -24.42 -9.62 -1.31
CA GLU A 534 -24.48 -10.54 -2.45
C GLU A 534 -24.26 -9.81 -3.78
N VAL A 535 -24.86 -8.63 -3.99
CA VAL A 535 -24.56 -7.79 -5.17
C VAL A 535 -23.07 -7.43 -5.23
N MET A 536 -22.43 -7.14 -4.09
CA MET A 536 -20.99 -6.92 -4.02
C MET A 536 -20.19 -8.19 -4.35
N ARG A 537 -20.57 -9.38 -3.88
CA ARG A 537 -19.89 -10.64 -4.25
C ARG A 537 -19.94 -10.92 -5.76
N GLN A 538 -21.04 -10.56 -6.42
CA GLN A 538 -21.25 -10.80 -7.86
C GLN A 538 -20.68 -9.71 -8.78
N LYS A 539 -20.35 -8.50 -8.27
CA LYS A 539 -19.96 -7.35 -9.10
C LYS A 539 -18.76 -6.53 -8.62
N ALA A 540 -18.41 -6.53 -7.33
CA ALA A 540 -17.35 -5.67 -6.80
C ALA A 540 -16.00 -6.06 -7.40
N ARG A 541 -15.48 -5.20 -8.28
CA ARG A 541 -14.33 -5.50 -9.14
C ARG A 541 -13.06 -5.85 -8.35
N PRO A 542 -12.74 -5.23 -7.20
CA PRO A 542 -11.62 -5.65 -6.36
C PRO A 542 -11.81 -7.04 -5.70
N TYR A 543 -13.05 -7.51 -5.50
CA TYR A 543 -13.34 -8.86 -4.98
C TYR A 543 -13.26 -9.94 -6.05
N LEU A 544 -13.71 -9.61 -7.27
CA LEU A 544 -13.71 -10.52 -8.42
C LEU A 544 -12.31 -10.71 -9.04
N PHE A 545 -11.48 -9.66 -9.03
CA PHE A 545 -10.23 -9.62 -9.80
C PHE A 545 -8.95 -9.43 -8.95
N SER A 546 -9.05 -9.52 -7.62
CA SER A 546 -7.89 -9.56 -6.72
C SER A 546 -7.83 -10.86 -5.91
N ASN A 547 -6.62 -11.25 -5.51
CA ASN A 547 -6.38 -12.49 -4.77
C ASN A 547 -7.04 -12.45 -3.39
N SER A 548 -7.53 -13.59 -2.91
CA SER A 548 -8.14 -13.70 -1.58
C SER A 548 -7.18 -13.31 -0.44
N VAL A 549 -7.74 -12.88 0.70
CA VAL A 549 -6.99 -12.57 1.93
C VAL A 549 -6.26 -13.83 2.41
N ALA A 550 -4.99 -13.69 2.80
CA ALA A 550 -4.14 -14.81 3.19
C ALA A 550 -4.66 -15.54 4.45
N PRO A 551 -4.54 -16.88 4.55
CA PRO A 551 -5.13 -17.64 5.66
C PRO A 551 -4.62 -17.20 7.04
N SER A 552 -3.31 -16.91 7.16
CA SER A 552 -2.68 -16.40 8.38
C SER A 552 -3.32 -15.11 8.91
N VAL A 553 -3.71 -14.20 8.00
CA VAL A 553 -4.38 -12.94 8.32
C VAL A 553 -5.82 -13.20 8.77
N VAL A 554 -6.53 -14.11 8.10
CA VAL A 554 -7.90 -14.51 8.46
C VAL A 554 -7.93 -15.12 9.86
N GLY A 555 -7.02 -16.06 10.17
CA GLY A 555 -6.91 -16.71 11.47
C GLY A 555 -6.57 -15.75 12.62
N ALA A 556 -5.58 -14.87 12.44
CA ALA A 556 -5.26 -13.85 13.44
C ALA A 556 -6.42 -12.85 13.65
N SER A 557 -7.12 -12.47 12.57
CA SER A 557 -8.26 -11.55 12.65
C SER A 557 -9.44 -12.14 13.41
N GLN A 558 -9.69 -13.45 13.30
CA GLN A 558 -10.69 -14.15 14.11
C GLN A 558 -10.41 -13.95 15.61
N VAL A 559 -9.16 -14.18 16.05
CA VAL A 559 -8.78 -14.00 17.47
C VAL A 559 -8.90 -12.54 17.92
N ALA A 560 -8.63 -11.57 17.04
CA ALA A 560 -8.85 -10.15 17.35
C ALA A 560 -10.33 -9.85 17.66
N PHE A 561 -11.27 -10.34 16.85
CA PHE A 561 -12.71 -10.19 17.13
C PHE A 561 -13.17 -11.02 18.33
N ASP A 562 -12.73 -12.27 18.44
CA ASP A 562 -13.03 -13.15 19.57
C ASP A 562 -12.53 -12.59 20.91
N ARG A 563 -11.55 -11.66 20.90
CA ARG A 563 -11.07 -10.93 22.09
C ARG A 563 -11.91 -9.70 22.38
N LEU A 564 -12.24 -8.90 21.35
CA LEU A 564 -13.12 -7.73 21.50
C LEU A 564 -14.50 -8.11 22.06
N GLU A 565 -15.09 -9.21 21.60
CA GLU A 565 -16.39 -9.66 22.14
C GLU A 565 -16.37 -9.99 23.64
N LYS A 566 -15.19 -10.32 24.22
CA LYS A 566 -15.05 -10.80 25.60
C LYS A 566 -14.73 -9.71 26.63
N THR A 567 -14.04 -8.63 26.26
CA THR A 567 -13.56 -7.63 27.23
C THR A 567 -13.33 -6.23 26.63
N PRO A 568 -13.68 -5.15 27.36
CA PRO A 568 -13.36 -3.78 27.01
C PRO A 568 -11.97 -3.30 27.52
N GLU A 569 -11.18 -4.14 28.20
CA GLU A 569 -9.94 -3.73 28.91
C GLU A 569 -8.97 -2.92 28.02
N LEU A 570 -8.79 -3.31 26.75
CA LEU A 570 -7.87 -2.61 25.85
C LEU A 570 -8.39 -1.22 25.48
N GLN A 571 -9.71 -1.08 25.32
CA GLN A 571 -10.42 0.13 24.97
C GLN A 571 -10.44 1.10 26.17
N GLU A 572 -10.70 0.60 27.37
CA GLU A 572 -10.58 1.35 28.64
C GLU A 572 -9.14 1.87 28.85
N ARG A 573 -8.14 1.01 28.63
CA ARG A 573 -6.73 1.38 28.76
C ARG A 573 -6.30 2.40 27.69
N LEU A 574 -6.78 2.26 26.46
CA LEU A 574 -6.59 3.24 25.38
C LEU A 574 -7.22 4.60 25.71
N ALA A 575 -8.47 4.61 26.21
CA ALA A 575 -9.16 5.82 26.62
C ALA A 575 -8.43 6.53 27.78
N LYS A 576 -7.99 5.79 28.80
CA LYS A 576 -7.18 6.31 29.90
C LYS A 576 -5.86 6.93 29.40
N ASN A 577 -5.14 6.23 28.51
CA ASN A 577 -3.89 6.70 27.93
C ASN A 577 -4.09 7.98 27.10
N THR A 578 -5.15 8.02 26.30
CA THR A 578 -5.56 9.18 25.49
C THR A 578 -5.89 10.38 26.35
N ALA A 579 -6.77 10.22 27.35
CA ALA A 579 -7.17 11.29 28.26
C ALA A 579 -5.98 11.84 29.06
N TYR A 580 -5.07 10.97 29.53
CA TYR A 580 -3.82 11.39 30.18
C TYR A 580 -2.96 12.25 29.24
N PHE A 581 -2.73 11.80 28.01
CA PHE A 581 -1.84 12.47 27.07
C PHE A 581 -2.40 13.80 26.59
N ARG A 582 -3.68 13.85 26.16
CA ARG A 582 -4.37 15.09 25.74
C ARG A 582 -4.39 16.12 26.87
N LYS A 583 -4.81 15.73 28.09
CA LYS A 583 -4.80 16.62 29.26
C LYS A 583 -3.41 17.16 29.61
N SER A 584 -2.38 16.34 29.43
CA SER A 584 -0.99 16.72 29.72
C SER A 584 -0.44 17.75 28.72
N LEU A 585 -0.72 17.58 27.42
CA LEU A 585 -0.29 18.54 26.40
C LEU A 585 -1.12 19.84 26.43
N ASN A 586 -2.44 19.76 26.63
CA ASN A 586 -3.29 20.94 26.82
C ASN A 586 -2.82 21.78 28.02
N ARG A 587 -2.51 21.14 29.16
CA ARG A 587 -1.96 21.84 30.34
C ARG A 587 -0.59 22.48 30.09
N ALA A 588 0.18 21.98 29.11
CA ALA A 588 1.47 22.57 28.74
C ALA A 588 1.35 23.76 27.76
N GLY A 589 0.16 24.05 27.24
CA GLY A 589 -0.07 25.12 26.28
C GLY A 589 -0.04 24.70 24.80
N PHE A 590 -0.03 23.40 24.49
CA PHE A 590 -0.17 22.95 23.10
C PHE A 590 -1.61 23.06 22.59
N THR A 591 -1.78 23.52 21.35
CA THR A 591 -3.06 23.40 20.63
C THR A 591 -3.24 21.98 20.11
N ILE A 592 -4.24 21.28 20.66
CA ILE A 592 -4.62 19.92 20.28
C ILE A 592 -5.94 19.95 19.49
N LEU A 593 -6.03 19.14 18.44
CA LEU A 593 -7.23 19.02 17.58
C LEU A 593 -8.01 17.71 17.84
N GLY A 594 -9.19 17.59 17.24
CA GLY A 594 -10.00 16.38 17.27
C GLY A 594 -10.78 16.17 18.56
N ASP A 595 -11.62 15.14 18.57
CA ASP A 595 -12.46 14.77 19.71
C ASP A 595 -11.62 14.29 20.92
N ASP A 596 -11.98 14.68 22.14
CA ASP A 596 -11.24 14.31 23.36
C ASP A 596 -11.25 12.81 23.69
N ARG A 597 -12.16 12.05 23.09
CA ARG A 597 -12.22 10.58 23.18
C ARG A 597 -11.27 9.91 22.17
N CYS A 598 -10.73 10.66 21.19
CA CYS A 598 -10.01 10.10 20.06
C CYS A 598 -8.53 9.81 20.38
N PRO A 599 -8.03 8.58 20.12
CA PRO A 599 -6.62 8.24 20.33
C PRO A 599 -5.70 8.84 19.25
N ILE A 600 -6.26 9.50 18.24
CA ILE A 600 -5.53 10.40 17.34
C ILE A 600 -5.47 11.77 18.02
N VAL A 601 -4.26 12.26 18.27
CA VAL A 601 -4.01 13.51 18.99
C VAL A 601 -3.09 14.37 18.13
N PRO A 602 -3.64 15.20 17.22
CA PRO A 602 -2.84 16.08 16.39
C PRO A 602 -2.43 17.32 17.19
N VAL A 603 -1.12 17.51 17.34
CA VAL A 603 -0.52 18.73 17.89
C VAL A 603 -0.33 19.71 16.74
N LEU A 604 -1.09 20.81 16.73
CA LEU A 604 -1.01 21.81 15.67
C LEU A 604 0.28 22.63 15.80
N LEU A 605 1.00 22.77 14.69
CA LEU A 605 2.24 23.56 14.57
C LEU A 605 2.19 24.63 13.48
N GLY A 606 1.24 24.55 12.56
CA GLY A 606 1.02 25.48 11.45
C GLY A 606 2.03 25.35 10.32
N ASP A 607 3.31 25.59 10.60
CA ASP A 607 4.39 25.53 9.61
C ASP A 607 4.93 24.11 9.34
N ALA A 608 5.19 23.82 8.07
CA ALA A 608 5.64 22.52 7.60
C ALA A 608 7.08 22.20 7.98
N ARG A 609 7.99 23.20 7.98
CA ARG A 609 9.39 23.00 8.35
C ARG A 609 9.51 22.79 9.86
N LEU A 610 8.78 23.56 10.65
CA LEU A 610 8.63 23.39 12.09
C LEU A 610 8.13 21.97 12.43
N ALA A 611 7.10 21.46 11.73
CA ALA A 611 6.60 20.10 11.95
C ALA A 611 7.66 19.01 11.69
N THR A 612 8.51 19.15 10.67
CA THR A 612 9.64 18.23 10.44
C THR A 612 10.69 18.37 11.55
N GLN A 613 11.11 19.58 11.88
CA GLN A 613 12.13 19.84 12.91
C GLN A 613 11.69 19.36 14.31
N PHE A 614 10.40 19.48 14.64
CA PHE A 614 9.82 18.99 15.89
C PHE A 614 9.81 17.45 15.94
N ALA A 615 9.47 16.79 14.83
CA ALA A 615 9.49 15.32 14.74
C ALA A 615 10.93 14.75 14.84
N ASP A 616 11.92 15.45 14.30
CA ASP A 616 13.33 15.06 14.39
C ASP A 616 13.90 15.28 15.80
N ALA A 617 13.63 16.44 16.41
CA ALA A 617 14.04 16.76 17.78
C ALA A 617 13.38 15.86 18.85
N LEU A 618 12.21 15.28 18.54
CA LEU A 618 11.58 14.21 19.34
C LEU A 618 12.25 12.85 19.12
N LEU A 619 12.65 12.50 17.89
CA LEU A 619 13.32 11.23 17.60
C LEU A 619 14.68 11.14 18.29
N ASP A 620 15.43 12.26 18.40
CA ASP A 620 16.67 12.32 19.17
C ASP A 620 16.48 12.01 20.67
N ARG A 621 15.29 12.29 21.20
CA ARG A 621 14.80 12.00 22.57
C ARG A 621 14.11 10.62 22.69
N ASP A 622 14.32 9.76 21.69
CA ASP A 622 13.74 8.43 21.50
C ASP A 622 12.19 8.39 21.44
N ILE A 623 11.55 9.46 20.93
CA ILE A 623 10.10 9.53 20.67
C ILE A 623 9.86 9.58 19.16
N TYR A 624 9.40 8.48 18.57
CA TYR A 624 9.11 8.43 17.14
C TYR A 624 7.69 8.89 16.84
N VAL A 625 7.62 10.02 16.14
CA VAL A 625 6.41 10.59 15.53
C VAL A 625 6.71 11.02 14.09
N ILE A 626 5.66 11.38 13.35
CA ILE A 626 5.74 11.96 12.01
C ILE A 626 5.02 13.31 11.99
N GLY A 627 5.66 14.31 11.39
CA GLY A 627 5.04 15.58 11.03
C GLY A 627 4.27 15.46 9.72
N PHE A 628 3.08 16.04 9.68
CA PHE A 628 2.19 16.07 8.52
C PHE A 628 2.01 17.50 8.02
N SER A 629 2.07 17.67 6.71
CA SER A 629 2.00 18.95 6.00
C SER A 629 1.34 18.75 4.62
N TYR A 630 1.23 19.83 3.82
CA TYR A 630 0.71 19.77 2.46
C TYR A 630 1.49 18.76 1.59
N PRO A 631 0.82 17.89 0.79
CA PRO A 631 -0.61 17.89 0.47
C PRO A 631 -1.50 17.03 1.38
N VAL A 632 -0.99 16.51 2.50
CA VAL A 632 -1.76 15.62 3.40
C VAL A 632 -2.71 16.41 4.33
N VAL A 633 -2.33 17.63 4.69
CA VAL A 633 -3.17 18.61 5.39
C VAL A 633 -3.03 19.99 4.72
N PRO A 634 -3.97 20.94 4.93
CA PRO A 634 -3.89 22.27 4.33
C PRO A 634 -2.59 23.03 4.65
N LYS A 635 -2.21 23.95 3.75
CA LYS A 635 -1.07 24.86 3.99
C LYS A 635 -1.37 25.74 5.22
N GLY A 636 -0.39 25.91 6.09
CA GLY A 636 -0.56 26.62 7.37
C GLY A 636 -1.26 25.82 8.46
N GLN A 637 -1.53 24.51 8.26
CA GLN A 637 -2.13 23.62 9.26
C GLN A 637 -1.28 22.36 9.52
N ALA A 638 0.04 22.48 9.35
CA ALA A 638 0.97 21.38 9.63
C ALA A 638 0.97 21.00 11.13
N ARG A 639 1.24 19.72 11.42
CA ARG A 639 0.94 19.13 12.73
C ARG A 639 1.74 17.85 12.99
N ILE A 640 1.96 17.51 14.26
CA ILE A 640 2.39 16.15 14.64
C ILE A 640 1.14 15.32 14.92
N ARG A 641 0.89 14.26 14.14
CA ARG A 641 -0.22 13.35 14.45
C ARG A 641 0.25 12.27 15.42
N VAL A 642 0.06 12.51 16.71
CA VAL A 642 0.28 11.48 17.74
C VAL A 642 -0.85 10.45 17.67
N GLN A 643 -0.52 9.18 17.91
CA GLN A 643 -1.45 8.07 17.96
C GLN A 643 -1.17 7.24 19.22
N LEU A 644 -2.15 7.19 20.13
CA LEU A 644 -2.05 6.43 21.37
C LEU A 644 -2.40 4.96 21.14
N SER A 645 -1.86 4.12 22.01
CA SER A 645 -2.09 2.68 22.04
C SER A 645 -2.42 2.23 23.47
N ALA A 646 -3.26 1.21 23.58
CA ALA A 646 -3.42 0.44 24.81
C ALA A 646 -2.09 -0.17 25.27
N ALA A 647 -1.12 -0.39 24.38
CA ALA A 647 0.21 -0.90 24.74
C ALA A 647 1.15 0.16 25.37
N HIS A 648 0.80 1.45 25.35
CA HIS A 648 1.61 2.47 26.04
C HIS A 648 1.44 2.34 27.56
N THR A 649 2.56 2.31 28.27
CA THR A 649 2.60 2.40 29.74
C THR A 649 2.63 3.86 30.19
N GLU A 650 2.17 4.13 31.42
CA GLU A 650 2.17 5.49 31.98
C GLU A 650 3.57 6.14 31.97
N LYS A 651 4.64 5.36 32.21
CA LYS A 651 6.03 5.83 32.13
C LYS A 651 6.44 6.25 30.71
N GLN A 652 5.97 5.55 29.68
CA GLN A 652 6.21 5.91 28.28
C GLN A 652 5.45 7.19 27.90
N LEU A 653 4.20 7.34 28.38
CA LEU A 653 3.43 8.58 28.22
C LEU A 653 4.10 9.77 28.93
N GLN A 654 4.59 9.57 30.16
CA GLN A 654 5.35 10.57 30.92
C GLN A 654 6.63 11.00 30.17
N LYS A 655 7.42 10.05 29.63
CA LYS A 655 8.60 10.36 28.81
C LYS A 655 8.21 11.17 27.56
N ALA A 656 7.16 10.75 26.86
CA ALA A 656 6.69 11.43 25.65
C ALA A 656 6.23 12.86 25.95
N VAL A 657 5.37 13.07 26.94
CA VAL A 657 4.93 14.40 27.39
C VAL A 657 6.12 15.29 27.74
N ALA A 658 7.09 14.79 28.52
CA ALA A 658 8.28 15.56 28.88
C ALA A 658 9.14 15.94 27.66
N ALA A 659 9.29 15.03 26.68
CA ALA A 659 9.99 15.30 25.43
C ALA A 659 9.26 16.34 24.56
N PHE A 660 7.93 16.23 24.42
CA PHE A 660 7.11 17.23 23.73
C PHE A 660 7.27 18.62 24.35
N ILE A 661 7.15 18.74 25.68
CA ILE A 661 7.32 20.03 26.39
C ILE A 661 8.75 20.58 26.22
N SER A 662 9.77 19.71 26.22
CA SER A 662 11.17 20.12 25.98
C SER A 662 11.37 20.68 24.57
N VAL A 663 10.89 19.98 23.54
CA VAL A 663 11.02 20.41 22.14
C VAL A 663 10.15 21.64 21.85
N GLY A 664 8.95 21.72 22.44
CA GLY A 664 8.07 22.86 22.28
C GLY A 664 8.68 24.17 22.79
N LYS A 665 9.43 24.12 23.90
CA LYS A 665 10.18 25.28 24.42
C LYS A 665 11.46 25.57 23.62
N GLU A 666 12.16 24.53 23.15
CA GLU A 666 13.36 24.67 22.31
C GLU A 666 13.07 25.33 20.96
N LEU A 667 11.92 25.01 20.35
CA LEU A 667 11.51 25.49 19.03
C LEU A 667 10.51 26.68 19.07
N GLY A 668 10.25 27.26 20.24
CA GLY A 668 9.38 28.44 20.38
C GLY A 668 7.89 28.19 20.11
N VAL A 669 7.43 26.95 20.23
CA VAL A 669 6.01 26.55 20.11
C VAL A 669 5.26 26.76 21.43
N LEU A 670 5.97 26.63 22.55
CA LEU A 670 5.49 26.99 23.88
C LEU A 670 6.27 28.21 24.36
N GLU A 671 5.56 29.17 24.96
CA GLU A 671 6.19 30.31 25.62
C GLU A 671 7.21 29.86 26.69
N PRO A 672 8.35 30.56 26.83
CA PRO A 672 9.21 30.42 27.99
C PRO A 672 8.41 30.69 29.27
N ILE A 673 8.63 29.91 30.34
CA ILE A 673 7.99 30.21 31.63
C ILE A 673 8.71 31.43 32.24
N THR A 674 8.18 32.62 32.01
CA THR A 674 8.70 33.89 32.51
C THR A 674 8.21 34.17 33.94
N GLY A 675 8.80 33.46 34.91
CA GLY A 675 8.82 33.85 36.34
C GLY A 675 7.51 33.78 37.13
N ASP A 676 7.53 32.95 38.17
CA ASP A 676 6.81 33.09 39.45
C ASP A 676 5.31 33.50 39.42
N ALA A 677 4.44 32.48 39.40
CA ALA A 677 3.03 32.54 39.82
C ALA A 677 2.61 31.20 40.47
#